data_AF-A0A925PVZ1-F1
#
_entry.id   AF-A0A925PVZ1-F1
#
_cell.length_a   1.000
_cell.length_b   1.000
_cell.length_c   1.000
_cell.angle_alpha   90.00
_cell.angle_beta   90.00
_cell.angle_gamma   90.00
#
_symmetry.space_group_name_H-M   'P 1'
#
loop_
_entity.id
_entity.type
_entity.pdbx_description
1 polymer ?
#
loop_
_entity_poly.entity_id
_entity_poly.type
_entity_poly.pdbx_seq_one_letter_code
_entity_poly.pdbx_strand_id
1 'polypeptide(L)'
;TKFIDETPELFKWEKKRDRATRILSFIGDTIVNGNPEVKGRNRPKQMTLARLPKVNVAKPPPPGTKQKLDELGADGFAKWMIAEKQVLITDTTMRDAHQSLLATRMRQPDMTAIAPYYAHMLPQLFSVECWGGATFDVAMRFLREDPWARLEQFRTAMPNLLLQMLLRSANAVGYTNYPDNVVKAFVKQAATSGIDVFRVFDSLNWVDNMRVAIDAVRETGKLCEAAICYSGNLSSPNETKYTLDYYLEMGRKLKAAGTHILGIKDMAGLCQPNAAYTLVKALKTELGLPVHFHTHDTSGIAAASVLAAVAAGCDAVDGAIDAMSGFTSQPNLGSIIEALRYSERDPGIDHAAVRAISMYWEQVRKNYLAFESDMRAGASEVYVHAMPGGQYTNLKEQARSVGLDDARWPEVSQAYADVNQMFGNIVKVTPSSKVVGDMAIMMVSSGLTKEQVLDPAYEVAFPESVVQMMRGDLGRPEGGWPAGIQKKVLKDQKPLADRPGATLAALDLVAERKKLDEKLGRAATDTQFASYLMYPKVFLDYARDRTAFGDCAILPTPVFFYGMDPGDEVSVDIERGKTLIVRFVAMSEVRDDGTRQVFFELNGQPRSIVVTDRSQVAKRPPQRKMEAGNAKHVGAPMPGTIATVKAIVGQKVAKGDLLLTMEAMKM
;
A
#
# COMPACT_ATOMS: atom_id res chain seq x y z
N THR A 1 31.59 1.26 -52.61
CA THR A 1 30.17 0.83 -52.69
C THR A 1 29.77 -0.11 -51.55
N LYS A 2 30.68 -0.87 -50.92
CA LYS A 2 30.34 -1.85 -49.86
C LYS A 2 30.36 -1.34 -48.42
N PHE A 3 30.62 -0.05 -48.20
CA PHE A 3 30.78 0.52 -46.86
C PHE A 3 29.57 0.26 -45.94
N ILE A 4 28.33 0.35 -46.45
CA ILE A 4 27.13 0.09 -45.64
C ILE A 4 26.99 -1.41 -45.32
N ASP A 5 27.26 -2.28 -46.30
CA ASP A 5 27.12 -3.74 -46.17
C ASP A 5 28.17 -4.34 -45.21
N GLU A 6 29.35 -3.73 -45.13
CA GLU A 6 30.49 -4.18 -44.31
C GLU A 6 30.55 -3.50 -42.93
N THR A 7 29.58 -2.65 -42.59
CA THR A 7 29.53 -1.90 -41.32
C THR A 7 28.24 -2.19 -40.51
N PRO A 8 28.11 -3.39 -39.90
CA PRO A 8 26.90 -3.83 -39.19
C PRO A 8 26.45 -2.91 -38.05
N GLU A 9 27.36 -2.13 -37.48
CA GLU A 9 27.09 -1.13 -36.45
C GLU A 9 26.18 0.00 -36.94
N LEU A 10 26.11 0.30 -38.24
CA LEU A 10 25.14 1.24 -38.80
C LEU A 10 23.68 0.78 -38.60
N PHE A 11 23.47 -0.52 -38.37
CA PHE A 11 22.17 -1.13 -38.10
C PHE A 11 21.91 -1.34 -36.60
N LYS A 12 22.81 -0.90 -35.71
CA LYS A 12 22.58 -0.86 -34.26
C LYS A 12 21.94 0.47 -33.88
N TRP A 13 20.61 0.52 -33.92
CA TRP A 13 19.87 1.74 -33.65
C TRP A 13 19.61 1.85 -32.15
N GLU A 14 20.00 2.97 -31.54
CA GLU A 14 19.57 3.24 -30.18
C GLU A 14 18.05 3.44 -30.15
N LYS A 15 17.37 2.79 -29.19
CA LYS A 15 15.95 3.02 -28.95
C LYS A 15 15.75 4.47 -28.51
N LYS A 16 15.22 5.32 -29.40
CA LYS A 16 14.80 6.68 -29.05
C LYS A 16 13.82 6.63 -27.87
N ARG A 17 14.11 7.43 -26.83
CA ARG A 17 13.26 7.51 -25.63
C ARG A 17 12.06 8.41 -25.91
N ASP A 18 10.91 7.79 -26.20
CA ASP A 18 9.65 8.52 -26.47
C ASP A 18 8.83 8.74 -25.18
N ARG A 19 9.36 9.51 -24.24
CA ARG A 19 8.70 9.72 -22.93
C ARG A 19 7.48 10.61 -23.01
N ALA A 20 7.56 11.68 -23.80
CA ALA A 20 6.48 12.66 -23.89
C ALA A 20 5.22 12.05 -24.52
N THR A 21 5.35 11.34 -25.65
CA THR A 21 4.19 10.72 -26.32
C THR A 21 3.52 9.68 -25.42
N ARG A 22 4.27 8.91 -24.63
CA ARG A 22 3.71 7.93 -23.69
C ARG A 22 2.91 8.59 -22.57
N ILE A 23 3.42 9.68 -22.00
CA ILE A 23 2.70 10.44 -20.99
C ILE A 23 1.45 11.11 -21.58
N LEU A 24 1.55 11.71 -22.77
CA LEU A 24 0.39 12.24 -23.49
C LEU A 24 -0.63 11.15 -23.82
N SER A 25 -0.17 9.91 -24.06
CA SER A 25 -1.06 8.76 -24.29
C SER A 25 -1.85 8.39 -23.03
N PHE A 26 -1.23 8.48 -21.85
CA PHE A 26 -1.94 8.29 -20.59
C PHE A 26 -2.95 9.40 -20.34
N ILE A 27 -2.54 10.67 -20.47
CA ILE A 27 -3.44 11.82 -20.28
C ILE A 27 -4.61 11.73 -21.25
N GLY A 28 -4.35 11.41 -22.52
CA GLY A 28 -5.39 11.20 -23.53
C GLY A 28 -6.33 10.04 -23.20
N ASP A 29 -5.82 8.92 -22.68
CA ASP A 29 -6.67 7.81 -22.21
C ASP A 29 -7.59 8.25 -21.07
N THR A 30 -7.08 9.01 -20.10
CA THR A 30 -7.88 9.53 -19.00
C THR A 30 -8.93 10.54 -19.47
N ILE A 31 -8.61 11.42 -20.43
CA ILE A 31 -9.58 12.37 -21.01
C ILE A 31 -10.73 11.63 -21.72
N VAL A 32 -10.41 10.61 -22.52
CA VAL A 32 -11.39 9.90 -23.35
C VAL A 32 -12.20 8.90 -22.53
N ASN A 33 -11.53 8.09 -21.71
CA ASN A 33 -12.12 6.92 -21.05
C ASN A 33 -12.39 7.13 -19.56
N GLY A 34 -11.93 8.23 -18.99
CA GLY A 34 -11.88 8.44 -17.55
C GLY A 34 -10.86 7.53 -16.84
N ASN A 35 -10.67 7.76 -15.55
CA ASN A 35 -9.91 6.85 -14.70
C ASN A 35 -10.89 5.91 -13.95
N PRO A 36 -10.74 4.57 -14.08
CA PRO A 36 -11.60 3.61 -13.40
C PRO A 36 -11.69 3.81 -11.88
N GLU A 37 -10.62 4.31 -11.24
CA GLU A 37 -10.55 4.48 -9.78
C GLU A 37 -11.53 5.54 -9.24
N VAL A 38 -11.93 6.50 -10.07
CA VAL A 38 -12.84 7.60 -9.68
C VAL A 38 -14.14 7.60 -10.47
N LYS A 39 -14.39 6.55 -11.26
CA LYS A 39 -15.59 6.44 -12.10
C LYS A 39 -16.85 6.40 -11.23
N GLY A 40 -17.78 7.32 -11.50
CA GLY A 40 -19.04 7.42 -10.75
C GLY A 40 -18.89 7.97 -9.33
N ARG A 41 -17.73 8.54 -8.99
CA ARG A 41 -17.46 9.10 -7.66
C ARG A 41 -17.44 10.64 -7.68
N ASN A 42 -17.51 11.24 -6.49
CA ASN A 42 -17.47 12.69 -6.34
C ASN A 42 -16.16 13.28 -6.88
N ARG A 43 -16.26 14.27 -7.77
CA ARG A 43 -15.12 15.02 -8.31
C ARG A 43 -14.91 16.31 -7.51
N PRO A 44 -13.66 16.66 -7.14
CA PRO A 44 -13.35 17.96 -6.54
C PRO A 44 -13.83 19.11 -7.44
N LYS A 45 -14.51 20.11 -6.86
CA LYS A 45 -14.98 21.30 -7.60
C LYS A 45 -13.84 22.20 -8.07
N GLN A 46 -12.76 22.25 -7.29
CA GLN A 46 -11.54 22.99 -7.61
C GLN A 46 -10.36 22.08 -7.34
N MET A 47 -9.52 21.91 -8.35
CA MET A 47 -8.29 21.13 -8.28
C MET A 47 -7.13 22.11 -8.26
N THR A 48 -6.31 22.05 -7.22
CA THR A 48 -5.18 22.97 -7.06
C THR A 48 -3.92 22.23 -6.63
N LEU A 49 -2.77 22.75 -7.06
CA LEU A 49 -1.47 22.36 -6.50
C LEU A 49 -1.35 22.97 -5.11
N ALA A 50 -1.05 22.13 -4.12
CA ALA A 50 -0.92 22.55 -2.74
C ALA A 50 0.30 23.46 -2.55
N ARG A 51 0.13 24.52 -1.76
CA ARG A 51 1.25 25.42 -1.40
C ARG A 51 2.13 24.78 -0.34
N LEU A 52 3.43 24.71 -0.61
CA LEU A 52 4.42 24.22 0.33
C LEU A 52 4.70 25.23 1.46
N PRO A 53 5.10 24.79 2.66
CA PRO A 53 5.52 25.67 3.74
C PRO A 53 6.71 26.57 3.35
N LYS A 54 6.90 27.66 4.09
CA LYS A 54 8.04 28.57 3.86
C LYS A 54 9.22 28.18 4.75
N VAL A 55 10.15 27.39 4.22
CA VAL A 55 11.44 27.07 4.85
C VAL A 55 12.53 26.94 3.77
N ASN A 56 13.78 27.24 4.12
CA ASN A 56 14.90 27.09 3.20
C ASN A 56 15.39 25.63 3.16
N VAL A 57 14.83 24.86 2.24
CA VAL A 57 15.20 23.44 2.02
C VAL A 57 16.51 23.24 1.25
N ALA A 58 17.20 24.33 0.86
CA ALA A 58 18.51 24.24 0.20
C ALA A 58 19.66 24.03 1.20
N LYS A 59 19.42 24.27 2.50
CA LYS A 59 20.38 23.92 3.56
C LYS A 59 20.20 22.45 3.94
N PRO A 60 21.21 21.79 4.54
CA PRO A 60 21.02 20.49 5.17
C PRO A 60 20.01 20.60 6.33
N PRO A 61 19.11 19.61 6.52
CA PRO A 61 18.22 19.58 7.67
C PRO A 61 19.01 19.35 8.98
N PRO A 62 18.46 19.74 10.14
CA PRO A 62 19.06 19.43 11.44
C PRO A 62 19.21 17.92 11.65
N PRO A 63 20.22 17.44 12.40
CA PRO A 63 20.34 16.03 12.75
C PRO A 63 19.08 15.54 13.48
N GLY A 64 18.63 14.34 13.16
CA GLY A 64 17.46 13.70 13.76
C GLY A 64 17.75 12.30 14.26
N THR A 65 16.69 11.51 14.47
CA THR A 65 16.79 10.14 14.99
C THR A 65 17.55 9.18 14.07
N LYS A 66 17.64 9.47 12.77
CA LYS A 66 18.45 8.66 11.86
C LYS A 66 19.93 8.70 12.22
N GLN A 67 20.47 9.89 12.52
CA GLN A 67 21.86 10.05 12.92
C GLN A 67 22.13 9.35 14.27
N LYS A 68 21.17 9.41 15.21
CA LYS A 68 21.27 8.67 16.47
C LYS A 68 21.34 7.15 16.25
N LEU A 69 20.55 6.61 15.32
CA LEU A 69 20.61 5.18 15.00
C LEU A 69 21.97 4.80 14.37
N ASP A 70 22.50 5.65 13.49
CA ASP A 70 23.79 5.40 12.86
C ASP A 70 24.96 5.42 13.86
N GLU A 71 24.88 6.28 14.88
CA GLU A 71 25.87 6.38 15.95
C GLU A 71 25.79 5.23 16.95
N LEU A 72 24.57 4.91 17.42
CA LEU A 72 24.37 4.00 18.55
C LEU A 72 24.16 2.53 18.13
N GLY A 73 23.80 2.28 16.86
CA GLY A 73 23.26 1.00 16.42
C GLY A 73 21.90 0.68 17.07
N ALA A 74 21.25 -0.42 16.63
CA ALA A 74 19.89 -0.75 17.06
C ALA A 74 19.75 -0.99 18.58
N ASP A 75 20.67 -1.74 19.19
CA ASP A 75 20.64 -2.03 20.63
C ASP A 75 20.94 -0.79 21.49
N GLY A 76 21.89 0.05 21.05
CA GLY A 76 22.20 1.33 21.72
C GLY A 76 21.05 2.32 21.61
N PHE A 77 20.39 2.36 20.45
CA PHE A 77 19.21 3.20 20.23
C PHE A 77 18.04 2.80 21.14
N ALA A 78 17.77 1.50 21.29
CA ALA A 78 16.73 1.02 22.22
C ALA A 78 17.01 1.45 23.67
N LYS A 79 18.28 1.40 24.12
CA LYS A 79 18.67 1.91 25.43
C LYS A 79 18.49 3.43 25.55
N TRP A 80 18.81 4.19 24.50
CA TRP A 80 18.54 5.62 24.46
C TRP A 80 17.05 5.93 24.57
N MET A 81 16.17 5.21 23.86
CA MET A 81 14.72 5.41 23.96
C MET A 81 14.21 5.26 25.39
N ILE A 82 14.71 4.28 26.15
CA ILE A 82 14.31 4.06 27.55
C ILE A 82 14.76 5.23 28.45
N ALA A 83 15.94 5.78 28.18
CA ALA A 83 16.51 6.88 28.95
C ALA A 83 15.92 8.25 28.57
N GLU A 84 15.26 8.35 27.41
CA GLU A 84 14.67 9.59 26.92
C GLU A 84 13.45 9.99 27.75
N LYS A 85 13.47 11.22 28.26
CA LYS A 85 12.38 11.74 29.09
C LYS A 85 11.20 12.17 28.24
N GLN A 86 11.47 12.73 27.07
CA GLN A 86 10.43 13.16 26.14
C GLN A 86 9.75 11.93 25.53
N VAL A 87 8.43 12.01 25.29
CA VAL A 87 7.80 10.98 24.46
C VAL A 87 8.15 11.22 23.00
N LEU A 88 8.49 10.13 22.31
CA LEU A 88 8.81 10.14 20.90
C LEU A 88 7.54 10.04 20.05
N ILE A 89 7.52 10.73 18.90
CA ILE A 89 6.34 10.78 18.02
C ILE A 89 6.66 10.16 16.66
N THR A 90 5.79 9.24 16.21
CA THR A 90 5.75 8.76 14.83
C THR A 90 4.61 9.42 14.06
N ASP A 91 4.90 10.04 12.91
CA ASP A 91 3.85 10.46 11.98
C ASP A 91 3.50 9.32 11.03
N THR A 92 2.20 9.06 10.87
CA THR A 92 1.62 8.00 10.04
C THR A 92 0.95 8.53 8.77
N THR A 93 1.02 9.85 8.54
CA THR A 93 0.30 10.54 7.47
C THR A 93 0.59 9.98 6.08
N MET A 94 1.84 9.59 5.82
CA MET A 94 2.29 9.05 4.53
C MET A 94 2.05 7.54 4.35
N ARG A 95 1.44 6.85 5.34
CA ARG A 95 1.12 5.41 5.26
C ARG A 95 -0.26 5.07 5.81
N ASP A 96 -0.43 5.01 7.13
CA ASP A 96 -1.66 4.46 7.74
C ASP A 96 -2.85 5.40 7.64
N ALA A 97 -2.61 6.70 7.70
CA ALA A 97 -3.67 7.69 7.67
C ALA A 97 -4.47 7.65 6.36
N HIS A 98 -3.79 7.76 5.22
CA HIS A 98 -4.44 7.68 3.91
C HIS A 98 -4.89 6.26 3.56
N GLN A 99 -4.24 5.22 4.13
CA GLN A 99 -4.75 3.85 4.04
C GLN A 99 -6.13 3.72 4.67
N SER A 100 -6.37 4.43 5.78
CA SER A 100 -7.62 4.40 6.53
C SER A 100 -8.69 5.34 5.96
N LEU A 101 -8.30 6.56 5.59
CA LEU A 101 -9.20 7.63 5.15
C LEU A 101 -9.50 7.61 3.65
N LEU A 102 -8.51 7.26 2.82
CA LEU A 102 -8.53 7.48 1.37
C LEU A 102 -8.26 6.20 0.58
N ALA A 103 -8.57 5.04 1.15
CA ALA A 103 -8.32 3.72 0.55
C ALA A 103 -6.90 3.55 -0.01
N THR A 104 -5.90 4.13 0.67
CA THR A 104 -4.47 4.09 0.28
C THR A 104 -4.15 4.79 -1.05
N ARG A 105 -5.04 5.67 -1.56
CA ARG A 105 -4.89 6.26 -2.90
C ARG A 105 -3.99 7.49 -2.96
N MET A 106 -3.44 7.95 -1.82
CA MET A 106 -2.52 9.07 -1.80
C MET A 106 -1.26 8.77 -2.61
N ARG A 107 -0.92 9.69 -3.51
CA ARG A 107 0.07 9.51 -4.57
C ARG A 107 1.45 10.01 -4.17
N GLN A 108 2.46 9.38 -4.76
CA GLN A 108 3.87 9.74 -4.57
C GLN A 108 4.17 11.25 -4.66
N PRO A 109 3.80 11.98 -5.74
CA PRO A 109 4.19 13.38 -5.89
C PRO A 109 3.70 14.29 -4.75
N ASP A 110 2.52 14.03 -4.18
CA ASP A 110 2.03 14.81 -3.05
C ASP A 110 2.82 14.50 -1.78
N MET A 111 3.18 13.23 -1.55
CA MET A 111 3.96 12.88 -0.37
C MET A 111 5.43 13.32 -0.46
N THR A 112 6.07 13.16 -1.62
CA THR A 112 7.50 13.46 -1.77
C THR A 112 7.77 14.95 -1.91
N ALA A 113 6.79 15.76 -2.35
CA ALA A 113 6.92 17.22 -2.39
C ALA A 113 7.08 17.85 -0.99
N ILE A 114 6.37 17.32 0.01
CA ILE A 114 6.42 17.84 1.39
C ILE A 114 7.52 17.21 2.25
N ALA A 115 8.09 16.07 1.83
CA ALA A 115 9.10 15.34 2.58
C ALA A 115 10.33 16.17 3.01
N PRO A 116 10.92 17.05 2.17
CA PRO A 116 12.02 17.92 2.61
C PRO A 116 11.62 18.88 3.74
N TYR A 117 10.35 19.28 3.82
CA TYR A 117 9.85 20.18 4.85
C TYR A 117 9.70 19.45 6.19
N TYR A 118 9.29 18.18 6.18
CA TYR A 118 9.35 17.33 7.37
C TYR A 118 10.75 17.26 7.95
N ALA A 119 11.75 16.99 7.09
CA ALA A 119 13.15 16.91 7.48
C ALA A 119 13.65 18.17 8.21
N HIS A 120 13.25 19.35 7.72
CA HIS A 120 13.70 20.64 8.26
C HIS A 120 12.89 21.13 9.45
N MET A 121 11.57 20.89 9.42
CA MET A 121 10.63 21.53 10.36
C MET A 121 10.24 20.60 11.51
N LEU A 122 10.37 19.28 11.35
CA LEU A 122 10.04 18.27 12.37
C LEU A 122 11.21 17.29 12.64
N PRO A 123 12.47 17.76 12.83
CA PRO A 123 13.62 16.87 13.02
C PRO A 123 13.55 16.00 14.29
N GLN A 124 12.65 16.31 15.24
CA GLN A 124 12.44 15.59 16.49
C GLN A 124 11.55 14.34 16.35
N LEU A 125 10.89 14.14 15.19
CA LEU A 125 10.09 12.92 14.97
C LEU A 125 10.97 11.69 15.19
N PHE A 126 10.43 10.69 15.91
CA PHE A 126 11.10 9.40 16.03
C PHE A 126 11.16 8.72 14.68
N SER A 127 10.03 8.62 13.99
CA SER A 127 9.99 8.10 12.64
C SER A 127 8.87 8.72 11.81
N VAL A 128 8.99 8.58 10.49
CA VAL A 128 7.86 8.75 9.57
C VAL A 128 7.51 7.37 9.05
N GLU A 129 6.31 6.92 9.38
CA GLU A 129 5.79 5.68 8.80
C GLU A 129 5.27 5.98 7.39
N CYS A 130 6.02 5.53 6.39
CA CYS A 130 5.82 5.91 4.99
C CYS A 130 5.74 4.71 4.04
N TRP A 131 5.79 3.48 4.55
CA TRP A 131 5.91 2.28 3.73
C TRP A 131 5.31 1.02 4.36
N GLY A 132 5.18 -0.04 3.55
CA GLY A 132 4.52 -1.28 3.97
C GLY A 132 3.00 -1.14 4.06
N GLY A 133 2.35 -2.05 4.79
CA GLY A 133 0.88 -2.16 4.75
C GLY A 133 0.36 -2.36 3.32
N ALA A 134 -0.74 -1.67 2.96
CA ALA A 134 -1.32 -1.77 1.62
C ALA A 134 -0.58 -0.93 0.56
N THR A 135 0.32 -0.03 0.96
CA THR A 135 0.94 0.95 0.04
C THR A 135 1.73 0.30 -1.09
N PHE A 136 2.37 -0.84 -0.84
CA PHE A 136 3.19 -1.55 -1.82
C PHE A 136 2.36 -2.08 -3.01
N ASP A 137 1.26 -2.78 -2.72
CA ASP A 137 0.32 -3.29 -3.73
C ASP A 137 -0.41 -2.15 -4.43
N VAL A 138 -0.96 -1.21 -3.66
CA VAL A 138 -1.80 -0.12 -4.20
C VAL A 138 -1.01 0.82 -5.11
N ALA A 139 0.25 1.13 -4.78
CA ALA A 139 1.12 1.93 -5.63
C ALA A 139 1.23 1.34 -7.05
N MET A 140 1.53 0.04 -7.15
CA MET A 140 1.67 -0.62 -8.46
C MET A 140 0.32 -0.84 -9.14
N ARG A 141 -0.67 -1.36 -8.40
CA ARG A 141 -1.94 -1.84 -8.95
C ARG A 141 -2.86 -0.73 -9.41
N PHE A 142 -2.99 0.33 -8.60
CA PHE A 142 -4.01 1.35 -8.79
C PHE A 142 -3.41 2.71 -9.18
N LEU A 143 -2.22 3.02 -8.67
CA LEU A 143 -1.59 4.33 -8.89
C LEU A 143 -0.57 4.32 -10.05
N ARG A 144 -0.16 3.13 -10.52
CA ARG A 144 0.88 2.95 -11.55
C ARG A 144 2.21 3.62 -11.14
N GLU A 145 2.55 3.51 -9.87
CA GLU A 145 3.74 4.06 -9.23
C GLU A 145 4.66 2.94 -8.75
N ASP A 146 5.98 3.18 -8.75
CA ASP A 146 6.93 2.25 -8.15
C ASP A 146 7.06 2.55 -6.64
N PRO A 147 6.65 1.64 -5.75
CA PRO A 147 6.79 1.86 -4.31
C PRO A 147 8.27 2.04 -3.90
N TRP A 148 9.22 1.44 -4.61
CA TRP A 148 10.65 1.57 -4.32
C TRP A 148 11.18 2.96 -4.69
N ALA A 149 10.75 3.51 -5.82
CA ALA A 149 11.10 4.89 -6.20
C ALA A 149 10.55 5.91 -5.20
N ARG A 150 9.35 5.65 -4.65
CA ARG A 150 8.79 6.44 -3.55
C ARG A 150 9.69 6.41 -2.31
N LEU A 151 10.13 5.21 -1.90
CA LEU A 151 11.01 5.03 -0.75
C LEU A 151 12.37 5.74 -0.95
N GLU A 152 12.98 5.61 -2.13
CA GLU A 152 14.24 6.27 -2.46
C GLU A 152 14.12 7.80 -2.40
N GLN A 153 13.01 8.36 -2.89
CA GLN A 153 12.72 9.79 -2.79
C GLN A 153 12.54 10.23 -1.33
N PHE A 154 11.79 9.48 -0.52
CA PHE A 154 11.69 9.77 0.91
C PHE A 154 13.05 9.71 1.60
N ARG A 155 13.85 8.69 1.32
CA ARG A 155 15.17 8.54 1.93
C ARG A 155 16.09 9.72 1.62
N THR A 156 16.05 10.18 0.37
CA THR A 156 16.81 11.34 -0.11
C THR A 156 16.30 12.65 0.50
N ALA A 157 14.98 12.82 0.59
CA ALA A 157 14.34 14.05 1.06
C ALA A 157 14.34 14.19 2.60
N MET A 158 14.34 13.08 3.33
CA MET A 158 14.32 13.04 4.79
C MET A 158 15.55 12.31 5.35
N PRO A 159 16.79 12.73 5.07
CA PRO A 159 18.00 11.98 5.42
C PRO A 159 18.25 11.90 6.94
N ASN A 160 17.55 12.70 7.73
CA ASN A 160 17.69 12.82 9.19
C ASN A 160 16.60 12.11 10.01
N LEU A 161 15.52 11.66 9.37
CA LEU A 161 14.40 10.98 10.03
C LEU A 161 14.47 9.47 9.82
N LEU A 162 14.08 8.66 10.82
CA LEU A 162 13.92 7.23 10.60
C LEU A 162 12.72 6.98 9.68
N LEU A 163 12.89 6.11 8.68
CA LEU A 163 11.78 5.65 7.85
C LEU A 163 11.23 4.34 8.40
N GLN A 164 9.96 4.34 8.76
CA GLN A 164 9.28 3.18 9.34
C GLN A 164 8.38 2.51 8.31
N MET A 165 8.33 1.17 8.37
CA MET A 165 7.35 0.38 7.63
C MET A 165 6.59 -0.59 8.51
N LEU A 166 5.36 -0.91 8.09
CA LEU A 166 4.59 -2.03 8.62
C LEU A 166 4.89 -3.30 7.80
N LEU A 167 5.41 -4.35 8.45
CA LEU A 167 5.78 -5.63 7.86
C LEU A 167 4.96 -6.77 8.49
N ARG A 168 4.26 -7.54 7.67
CA ARG A 168 3.52 -8.73 8.13
C ARG A 168 4.46 -9.92 8.18
N SER A 169 4.54 -10.59 9.33
CA SER A 169 5.34 -11.77 9.68
C SER A 169 5.87 -12.61 8.48
N ALA A 170 5.21 -13.71 8.12
CA ALA A 170 5.66 -14.63 7.07
C ALA A 170 5.22 -14.19 5.66
N ASN A 171 4.50 -13.07 5.54
CA ASN A 171 3.97 -12.58 4.27
C ASN A 171 4.67 -11.31 3.76
N ALA A 172 5.61 -10.74 4.52
CA ALA A 172 6.21 -9.43 4.28
C ALA A 172 5.16 -8.35 3.94
N VAL A 173 5.00 -8.00 2.66
CA VAL A 173 3.99 -7.04 2.17
C VAL A 173 2.94 -7.68 1.27
N GLY A 174 2.99 -8.99 1.09
CA GLY A 174 2.12 -9.81 0.25
C GLY A 174 0.89 -10.40 0.95
N TYR A 175 0.02 -11.10 0.21
CA TYR A 175 -1.21 -11.73 0.73
C TYR A 175 -1.17 -13.26 0.85
N THR A 176 -0.09 -13.90 0.41
CA THR A 176 0.11 -15.36 0.51
C THR A 176 1.32 -15.66 1.39
N ASN A 177 1.47 -16.90 1.86
CA ASN A 177 2.72 -17.28 2.54
C ASN A 177 3.85 -17.38 1.54
N TYR A 178 5.04 -17.01 2.01
CA TYR A 178 6.26 -17.14 1.25
C TYR A 178 7.23 -18.08 1.99
N PRO A 179 8.08 -18.80 1.25
CA PRO A 179 9.24 -19.45 1.84
C PRO A 179 10.12 -18.43 2.58
N ASP A 180 10.79 -18.86 3.64
CA ASP A 180 11.56 -17.97 4.52
C ASP A 180 12.61 -17.15 3.78
N ASN A 181 13.27 -17.75 2.79
CA ASN A 181 14.32 -17.08 2.02
C ASN A 181 13.78 -15.91 1.18
N VAL A 182 12.50 -15.94 0.79
CA VAL A 182 11.84 -14.83 0.10
C VAL A 182 11.58 -13.67 1.06
N VAL A 183 11.11 -13.95 2.27
CA VAL A 183 10.91 -12.94 3.32
C VAL A 183 12.23 -12.27 3.70
N LYS A 184 13.28 -13.07 3.92
CA LYS A 184 14.64 -12.58 4.21
C LYS A 184 15.18 -11.69 3.09
N ALA A 185 15.02 -12.11 1.83
CA ALA A 185 15.45 -11.32 0.68
C ALA A 185 14.72 -9.97 0.60
N PHE A 186 13.41 -9.96 0.85
CA PHE A 186 12.62 -8.72 0.86
C PHE A 186 13.05 -7.77 1.98
N VAL A 187 13.23 -8.27 3.21
CA VAL A 187 13.69 -7.45 4.36
C VAL A 187 15.06 -6.84 4.08
N LYS A 188 16.00 -7.63 3.56
CA LYS A 188 17.33 -7.14 3.18
C LYS A 188 17.25 -6.04 2.12
N GLN A 189 16.41 -6.22 1.10
CA GLN A 189 16.21 -5.20 0.06
C GLN A 189 15.58 -3.92 0.64
N ALA A 190 14.56 -4.03 1.48
CA ALA A 190 13.91 -2.90 2.16
C ALA A 190 14.88 -2.10 3.04
N ALA A 191 15.73 -2.79 3.81
CA ALA A 191 16.75 -2.16 4.66
C ALA A 191 17.79 -1.42 3.82
N THR A 192 18.24 -2.03 2.71
CA THR A 192 19.22 -1.43 1.78
C THR A 192 18.63 -0.21 1.06
N SER A 193 17.33 -0.24 0.74
CA SER A 193 16.63 0.87 0.09
C SER A 193 16.25 2.02 1.02
N GLY A 194 16.44 1.88 2.34
CA GLY A 194 16.38 3.00 3.28
C GLY A 194 15.39 2.89 4.44
N ILE A 195 14.68 1.77 4.60
CA ILE A 195 13.87 1.52 5.81
C ILE A 195 14.79 1.33 7.02
N ASP A 196 14.42 1.95 8.13
CA ASP A 196 15.18 1.91 9.38
C ASP A 196 14.44 1.19 10.51
N VAL A 197 13.11 1.31 10.55
CA VAL A 197 12.26 0.67 11.56
C VAL A 197 11.29 -0.27 10.88
N PHE A 198 11.36 -1.55 11.24
CA PHE A 198 10.44 -2.57 10.77
C PHE A 198 9.48 -2.91 11.91
N ARG A 199 8.22 -2.46 11.79
CA ARG A 199 7.14 -2.91 12.66
C ARG A 199 6.63 -4.26 12.18
N VAL A 200 7.12 -5.32 12.79
CA VAL A 200 6.76 -6.72 12.48
C VAL A 200 5.54 -7.11 13.30
N PHE A 201 4.46 -7.57 12.65
CA PHE A 201 3.27 -8.09 13.34
C PHE A 201 2.79 -9.38 12.69
N ASP A 202 2.04 -10.19 13.42
CA ASP A 202 1.33 -11.35 12.88
C ASP A 202 -0.19 -11.16 13.02
N SER A 203 -0.96 -11.59 12.01
CA SER A 203 -2.40 -11.33 12.00
C SER A 203 -3.20 -12.07 13.08
N LEU A 204 -2.58 -13.06 13.72
CA LEU A 204 -3.15 -13.86 14.80
C LEU A 204 -2.27 -13.82 16.06
N ASN A 205 -1.31 -12.88 16.14
CA ASN A 205 -0.30 -12.77 17.20
C ASN A 205 0.54 -14.05 17.38
N TRP A 206 0.80 -14.82 16.34
CA TRP A 206 1.60 -16.02 16.47
C TRP A 206 3.11 -15.72 16.36
N VAL A 207 3.80 -15.67 17.51
CA VAL A 207 5.23 -15.30 17.60
C VAL A 207 6.14 -16.18 16.73
N ASP A 208 5.89 -17.49 16.66
CA ASP A 208 6.72 -18.40 15.86
C ASP A 208 6.69 -18.01 14.37
N ASN A 209 5.55 -17.48 13.90
CA ASN A 209 5.41 -16.98 12.54
C ASN A 209 6.17 -15.66 12.33
N MET A 210 6.33 -14.85 13.38
CA MET A 210 7.08 -13.59 13.34
C MET A 210 8.60 -13.79 13.32
N ARG A 211 9.11 -14.93 13.81
CA ARG A 211 10.55 -15.19 13.98
C ARG A 211 11.36 -14.91 12.72
N VAL A 212 10.90 -15.40 11.57
CA VAL A 212 11.61 -15.24 10.28
C VAL A 212 11.86 -13.77 9.96
N ALA A 213 10.85 -12.90 10.16
CA ALA A 213 10.97 -11.48 9.90
C ALA A 213 11.79 -10.77 10.99
N ILE A 214 11.59 -11.11 12.26
CA ILE A 214 12.37 -10.54 13.38
C ILE A 214 13.86 -10.81 13.18
N ASP A 215 14.22 -12.07 12.95
CA ASP A 215 15.61 -12.50 12.78
C ASP A 215 16.21 -11.82 11.53
N ALA A 216 15.46 -11.78 10.42
CA ALA A 216 15.91 -11.09 9.19
C ALA A 216 16.17 -9.60 9.40
N VAL A 217 15.32 -8.90 10.15
CA VAL A 217 15.52 -7.47 10.44
C VAL A 217 16.77 -7.29 11.29
N ARG A 218 16.95 -8.11 12.34
CA ARG A 218 18.15 -8.05 13.19
C ARG A 218 19.44 -8.27 12.39
N GLU A 219 19.43 -9.20 11.44
CA GLU A 219 20.56 -9.46 10.53
C GLU A 219 20.95 -8.22 9.67
N THR A 220 20.03 -7.27 9.44
CA THR A 220 20.32 -6.03 8.71
C THR A 220 20.91 -4.91 9.56
N GLY A 221 20.91 -5.05 10.89
CA GLY A 221 21.31 -3.99 11.84
C GLY A 221 20.30 -2.85 11.99
N LYS A 222 19.10 -2.98 11.41
CA LYS A 222 17.99 -2.02 11.53
C LYS A 222 17.16 -2.26 12.81
N LEU A 223 16.30 -1.31 13.15
CA LEU A 223 15.41 -1.43 14.31
C LEU A 223 14.28 -2.42 14.01
N CYS A 224 14.10 -3.35 14.94
CA CYS A 224 13.02 -4.34 14.92
C CYS A 224 12.03 -3.96 16.00
N GLU A 225 10.82 -3.58 15.58
CA GLU A 225 9.68 -3.39 16.46
C GLU A 225 8.71 -4.56 16.26
N ALA A 226 8.79 -5.58 17.12
CA ALA A 226 7.79 -6.63 17.12
C ALA A 226 6.53 -6.14 17.86
N ALA A 227 5.39 -6.18 17.18
CA ALA A 227 4.14 -5.61 17.67
C ALA A 227 3.13 -6.69 18.07
N ILE A 228 2.50 -6.49 19.23
CA ILE A 228 1.34 -7.25 19.68
C ILE A 228 0.09 -6.55 19.16
N CYS A 229 -0.74 -7.24 18.37
CA CYS A 229 -2.04 -6.70 17.98
C CYS A 229 -3.01 -6.77 19.16
N TYR A 230 -3.57 -5.63 19.56
CA TYR A 230 -4.51 -5.54 20.67
C TYR A 230 -5.91 -5.99 20.22
N SER A 231 -6.56 -6.86 21.01
CA SER A 231 -7.94 -7.28 20.80
C SER A 231 -8.65 -7.55 22.12
N GLY A 232 -9.96 -7.81 22.06
CA GLY A 232 -10.77 -7.96 23.26
C GLY A 232 -10.94 -6.66 24.03
N ASN A 233 -11.31 -6.77 25.30
CA ASN A 233 -11.55 -5.64 26.18
C ASN A 233 -10.88 -5.88 27.54
N LEU A 234 -9.63 -5.46 27.68
CA LEU A 234 -8.85 -5.61 28.91
C LEU A 234 -9.49 -4.91 30.13
N SER A 235 -10.33 -3.90 29.91
CA SER A 235 -11.08 -3.22 30.99
C SER A 235 -12.25 -4.05 31.52
N SER A 236 -12.68 -5.09 30.79
CA SER A 236 -13.84 -5.91 31.15
C SER A 236 -13.46 -7.02 32.13
N PRO A 237 -14.17 -7.19 33.26
CA PRO A 237 -13.95 -8.34 34.15
C PRO A 237 -14.34 -9.68 33.50
N ASN A 238 -15.08 -9.64 32.39
CA ASN A 238 -15.51 -10.82 31.65
C ASN A 238 -14.55 -11.20 30.51
N GLU A 239 -13.46 -10.45 30.31
CA GLU A 239 -12.44 -10.81 29.33
C GLU A 239 -11.60 -11.97 29.87
N THR A 240 -11.70 -13.12 29.21
CA THR A 240 -11.03 -14.36 29.62
C THR A 240 -9.94 -14.81 28.65
N LYS A 241 -9.91 -14.25 27.44
CA LYS A 241 -8.99 -14.68 26.38
C LYS A 241 -7.84 -13.70 26.18
N TYR A 242 -8.14 -12.42 26.02
CA TYR A 242 -7.14 -11.36 25.81
C TYR A 242 -6.85 -10.62 27.11
N THR A 243 -6.44 -11.37 28.14
CA THR A 243 -6.15 -10.86 29.49
C THR A 243 -4.80 -10.16 29.56
N LEU A 244 -4.50 -9.51 30.69
CA LEU A 244 -3.18 -8.92 30.91
C LEU A 244 -2.05 -9.96 30.81
N ASP A 245 -2.27 -11.15 31.37
CA ASP A 245 -1.30 -12.25 31.32
C ASP A 245 -1.00 -12.70 29.89
N TYR A 246 -2.02 -12.75 29.02
CA TYR A 246 -1.83 -13.02 27.59
C TYR A 246 -0.85 -12.02 26.96
N TYR A 247 -1.04 -10.73 27.21
CA TYR A 247 -0.18 -9.68 26.66
C TYR A 247 1.24 -9.73 27.24
N LEU A 248 1.38 -10.00 28.53
CA LEU A 248 2.68 -10.14 29.20
C LEU A 248 3.45 -11.35 28.66
N GLU A 249 2.80 -12.50 28.51
CA GLU A 249 3.42 -13.71 27.95
C GLU A 249 3.88 -13.46 26.51
N MET A 250 3.03 -12.83 25.69
CA MET A 250 3.38 -12.41 24.33
C MET A 250 4.63 -11.52 24.33
N GLY A 251 4.65 -10.51 25.20
CA GLY A 251 5.80 -9.61 25.35
C GLY A 251 7.08 -10.33 25.76
N ARG A 252 7.01 -11.32 26.68
CA ARG A 252 8.17 -12.16 27.04
C ARG A 252 8.69 -12.96 25.84
N LYS A 253 7.79 -13.56 25.05
CA LYS A 253 8.16 -14.31 23.83
C LYS A 253 8.82 -13.40 22.79
N LEU A 254 8.30 -12.20 22.57
CA LEU A 254 8.88 -11.21 21.65
C LEU A 254 10.24 -10.68 22.13
N LYS A 255 10.40 -10.45 23.44
CA LYS A 255 11.69 -10.11 24.06
C LYS A 255 12.70 -11.23 23.85
N ALA A 256 12.32 -12.48 24.09
CA ALA A 256 13.17 -13.64 23.82
C ALA A 256 13.51 -13.81 22.34
N ALA A 257 12.69 -13.25 21.44
CA ALA A 257 12.99 -13.17 20.01
C ALA A 257 13.99 -12.06 19.64
N GLY A 258 14.41 -11.23 20.59
CA GLY A 258 15.38 -10.16 20.34
C GLY A 258 14.74 -8.92 19.70
N THR A 259 13.46 -8.65 19.93
CA THR A 259 12.91 -7.36 19.51
C THR A 259 13.64 -6.19 20.19
N HIS A 260 13.88 -5.11 19.46
CA HIS A 260 14.50 -3.90 20.01
C HIS A 260 13.46 -3.00 20.69
N ILE A 261 12.27 -2.93 20.10
CA ILE A 261 11.12 -2.13 20.56
C ILE A 261 9.91 -3.07 20.62
N LEU A 262 9.06 -2.92 21.64
CA LEU A 262 7.79 -3.63 21.72
C LEU A 262 6.66 -2.72 21.22
N GLY A 263 6.03 -3.11 20.10
CA GLY A 263 4.85 -2.40 19.60
C GLY A 263 3.57 -2.89 20.26
N ILE A 264 2.64 -1.98 20.54
CA ILE A 264 1.23 -2.30 20.81
C ILE A 264 0.44 -1.76 19.63
N LYS A 265 -0.12 -2.65 18.81
CA LYS A 265 -0.90 -2.28 17.63
C LYS A 265 -2.38 -2.46 17.89
N ASP A 266 -3.05 -1.41 18.34
CA ASP A 266 -4.50 -1.34 18.43
C ASP A 266 -5.12 -0.90 17.10
N MET A 267 -5.15 -1.82 16.14
CA MET A 267 -5.57 -1.57 14.75
C MET A 267 -7.02 -1.11 14.56
N ALA A 268 -7.86 -1.26 15.58
CA ALA A 268 -9.29 -0.92 15.54
C ALA A 268 -9.68 0.20 16.53
N GLY A 269 -8.78 0.67 17.38
CA GLY A 269 -9.13 1.70 18.38
C GLY A 269 -9.94 1.15 19.55
N LEU A 270 -9.63 -0.08 19.99
CA LEU A 270 -10.32 -0.78 21.08
C LEU A 270 -9.69 -0.53 22.46
N CYS A 271 -8.42 -0.12 22.49
CA CYS A 271 -7.65 0.03 23.73
C CYS A 271 -8.07 1.32 24.43
N GLN A 272 -9.05 1.21 25.32
CA GLN A 272 -9.57 2.32 26.12
C GLN A 272 -8.50 2.92 27.04
N PRO A 273 -8.65 4.17 27.53
CA PRO A 273 -7.60 4.83 28.31
C PRO A 273 -7.10 4.05 29.53
N ASN A 274 -8.00 3.46 30.32
CA ASN A 274 -7.62 2.65 31.48
C ASN A 274 -6.88 1.36 31.08
N ALA A 275 -7.29 0.72 29.98
CA ALA A 275 -6.61 -0.44 29.43
C ALA A 275 -5.22 -0.07 28.91
N ALA A 276 -5.09 1.05 28.19
CA ALA A 276 -3.82 1.54 27.67
C ALA A 276 -2.81 1.83 28.79
N TYR A 277 -3.25 2.53 29.85
CA TYR A 277 -2.41 2.79 31.03
C TYR A 277 -1.94 1.48 31.68
N THR A 278 -2.88 0.57 31.97
CA THR A 278 -2.59 -0.71 32.63
C THR A 278 -1.62 -1.56 31.82
N LEU A 279 -1.91 -1.72 30.52
CA LEU A 279 -1.13 -2.54 29.61
C LEU A 279 0.30 -2.02 29.44
N VAL A 280 0.44 -0.72 29.12
CA VAL A 280 1.76 -0.10 28.93
C VAL A 280 2.58 -0.17 30.21
N LYS A 281 1.98 0.16 31.36
CA LYS A 281 2.68 0.15 32.64
C LYS A 281 3.22 -1.25 32.96
N ALA A 282 2.40 -2.28 32.78
CA ALA A 282 2.76 -3.65 33.04
C ALA A 282 3.90 -4.12 32.10
N LEU A 283 3.74 -3.92 30.79
CA LEU A 283 4.75 -4.31 29.79
C LEU A 283 6.10 -3.60 30.02
N LYS A 284 6.09 -2.30 30.30
CA LYS A 284 7.30 -1.53 30.61
C LYS A 284 8.01 -2.08 31.84
N THR A 285 7.26 -2.28 32.93
CA THR A 285 7.80 -2.71 34.22
C THR A 285 8.41 -4.10 34.13
N GLU A 286 7.75 -5.01 33.43
CA GLU A 286 8.15 -6.41 33.41
C GLU A 286 9.24 -6.71 32.36
N LEU A 287 9.18 -6.05 31.20
CA LEU A 287 10.02 -6.42 30.06
C LEU A 287 11.25 -5.52 29.93
N GLY A 288 11.21 -4.28 30.43
CA GLY A 288 12.33 -3.34 30.31
C GLY A 288 12.72 -3.00 28.87
N LEU A 289 11.79 -3.16 27.92
CA LEU A 289 11.95 -2.73 26.52
C LEU A 289 11.29 -1.36 26.33
N PRO A 290 11.70 -0.59 25.30
CA PRO A 290 10.91 0.53 24.83
C PRO A 290 9.53 0.04 24.35
N VAL A 291 8.47 0.77 24.66
CA VAL A 291 7.10 0.49 24.21
C VAL A 291 6.66 1.58 23.23
N HIS A 292 6.12 1.15 22.09
CA HIS A 292 5.57 2.02 21.05
C HIS A 292 4.07 1.76 20.91
N PHE A 293 3.24 2.74 21.25
CA PHE A 293 1.78 2.59 21.25
C PHE A 293 1.16 3.16 19.97
N HIS A 294 0.43 2.32 19.26
CA HIS A 294 -0.31 2.64 18.04
C HIS A 294 -1.79 2.36 18.24
N THR A 295 -2.65 3.32 17.87
CA THR A 295 -4.11 3.15 17.90
C THR A 295 -4.79 3.91 16.74
N HIS A 296 -6.09 3.72 16.60
CA HIS A 296 -6.94 4.42 15.64
C HIS A 296 -8.05 5.18 16.40
N ASP A 297 -8.43 6.36 15.92
CA ASP A 297 -9.39 7.25 16.58
C ASP A 297 -10.84 6.98 16.16
N THR A 298 -11.15 5.72 15.83
CA THR A 298 -12.44 5.34 15.24
C THR A 298 -13.59 5.61 16.20
N SER A 299 -13.35 5.43 17.50
CA SER A 299 -14.31 5.76 18.57
C SER A 299 -14.39 7.25 18.88
N GLY A 300 -13.45 8.07 18.40
CA GLY A 300 -13.33 9.51 18.69
C GLY A 300 -12.73 9.85 20.06
N ILE A 301 -12.18 8.87 20.79
CA ILE A 301 -11.58 9.09 22.12
C ILE A 301 -10.14 8.57 22.24
N ALA A 302 -9.53 8.07 21.17
CA ALA A 302 -8.26 7.35 21.25
C ALA A 302 -7.07 8.27 21.56
N ALA A 303 -7.20 9.59 21.35
CA ALA A 303 -6.25 10.58 21.88
C ALA A 303 -6.10 10.46 23.42
N ALA A 304 -7.20 10.19 24.15
CA ALA A 304 -7.13 9.97 25.60
C ALA A 304 -6.37 8.68 25.94
N SER A 305 -6.50 7.64 25.11
CA SER A 305 -5.73 6.40 25.25
C SER A 305 -4.24 6.61 25.00
N VAL A 306 -3.88 7.43 24.02
CA VAL A 306 -2.49 7.85 23.79
C VAL A 306 -1.95 8.59 25.02
N LEU A 307 -2.65 9.59 25.54
CA LEU A 307 -2.21 10.32 26.74
C LEU A 307 -2.08 9.40 27.96
N ALA A 308 -2.99 8.44 28.13
CA ALA A 308 -2.91 7.43 29.19
C ALA A 308 -1.69 6.50 29.02
N ALA A 309 -1.38 6.08 27.79
CA ALA A 309 -0.15 5.34 27.49
C ALA A 309 1.11 6.16 27.82
N VAL A 310 1.14 7.45 27.44
CA VAL A 310 2.25 8.36 27.77
C VAL A 310 2.42 8.49 29.28
N ALA A 311 1.33 8.68 30.03
CA ALA A 311 1.36 8.74 31.49
C ALA A 311 1.85 7.44 32.15
N ALA A 312 1.62 6.29 31.51
CA ALA A 312 2.15 4.99 31.95
C ALA A 312 3.63 4.77 31.63
N GLY A 313 4.26 5.68 30.88
CA GLY A 313 5.67 5.62 30.50
C GLY A 313 5.94 5.04 29.12
N CYS A 314 4.97 5.12 28.18
CA CYS A 314 5.19 4.74 26.78
C CYS A 314 6.29 5.61 26.15
N ASP A 315 7.25 4.99 25.46
CA ASP A 315 8.43 5.67 24.93
C ASP A 315 8.15 6.36 23.59
N ALA A 316 7.31 5.76 22.76
CA ALA A 316 6.87 6.33 21.49
C ALA A 316 5.36 6.17 21.26
N VAL A 317 4.74 7.08 20.51
CA VAL A 317 3.33 6.99 20.11
C VAL A 317 3.13 7.37 18.64
N ASP A 318 2.17 6.74 17.98
CA ASP A 318 1.76 7.08 16.63
C ASP A 318 0.65 8.15 16.63
N GLY A 319 0.78 9.15 15.75
CA GLY A 319 -0.26 10.12 15.41
C GLY A 319 -0.31 10.38 13.91
N ALA A 320 -1.33 11.10 13.45
CA ALA A 320 -1.37 11.65 12.09
C ALA A 320 -1.50 13.18 12.14
N ILE A 321 -0.86 13.86 11.20
CA ILE A 321 -1.02 15.32 11.03
C ILE A 321 -2.52 15.65 10.93
N ASP A 322 -2.91 16.77 11.53
CA ASP A 322 -4.28 17.08 11.86
C ASP A 322 -5.27 16.92 10.69
N ALA A 323 -4.92 17.45 9.51
CA ALA A 323 -5.73 17.33 8.29
C ALA A 323 -5.94 15.90 7.77
N MET A 324 -5.16 14.94 8.27
CA MET A 324 -5.16 13.51 7.92
C MET A 324 -5.42 12.61 9.13
N SER A 325 -5.94 13.16 10.24
CA SER A 325 -6.22 12.45 11.49
C SER A 325 -7.73 12.22 11.73
N GLY A 326 -8.05 11.49 12.81
CA GLY A 326 -9.41 11.25 13.26
C GLY A 326 -10.14 10.18 12.45
N PHE A 327 -11.37 9.86 12.86
CA PHE A 327 -12.16 8.77 12.27
C PHE A 327 -11.38 7.45 12.27
N THR A 328 -11.32 6.74 11.15
CA THR A 328 -10.53 5.52 11.03
C THR A 328 -9.03 5.75 10.98
N SER A 329 -8.53 7.00 10.96
CA SER A 329 -7.10 7.33 11.04
C SER A 329 -6.58 7.30 12.49
N GLN A 330 -5.31 7.63 12.68
CA GLN A 330 -4.71 7.87 13.98
C GLN A 330 -5.30 9.13 14.66
N PRO A 331 -5.15 9.24 16.00
CA PRO A 331 -5.43 10.48 16.72
C PRO A 331 -4.64 11.68 16.19
N ASN A 332 -5.19 12.86 16.43
CA ASN A 332 -4.64 14.14 15.98
C ASN A 332 -3.27 14.44 16.62
N LEU A 333 -2.21 14.39 15.80
CA LEU A 333 -0.83 14.54 16.25
C LEU A 333 -0.57 15.92 16.84
N GLY A 334 -1.06 16.99 16.21
CA GLY A 334 -0.90 18.36 16.72
C GLY A 334 -1.54 18.56 18.09
N SER A 335 -2.73 17.97 18.30
CA SER A 335 -3.44 18.02 19.59
C SER A 335 -2.73 17.22 20.69
N ILE A 336 -2.18 16.05 20.36
CA ILE A 336 -1.37 15.28 21.32
C ILE A 336 -0.12 16.07 21.74
N ILE A 337 0.59 16.67 20.78
CA ILE A 337 1.77 17.49 21.07
C ILE A 337 1.38 18.69 21.95
N GLU A 338 0.30 19.41 21.63
CA GLU A 338 -0.17 20.54 22.44
C GLU A 338 -0.59 20.11 23.86
N ALA A 339 -1.27 18.97 23.99
CA ALA A 339 -1.69 18.45 25.30
C ALA A 339 -0.51 18.07 26.21
N LEU A 340 0.64 17.72 25.62
CA LEU A 340 1.86 17.36 26.35
C LEU A 340 2.80 18.54 26.58
N ARG A 341 2.50 19.71 26.00
CA ARG A 341 3.35 20.89 26.10
C ARG A 341 3.56 21.30 27.56
N TYR A 342 4.80 21.62 27.91
CA TYR A 342 5.22 21.96 29.28
C TYR A 342 5.12 20.83 30.32
N SER A 343 4.77 19.61 29.90
CA SER A 343 4.89 18.42 30.75
C SER A 343 6.31 17.84 30.73
N GLU A 344 6.65 16.94 31.65
CA GLU A 344 7.93 16.21 31.60
C GLU A 344 8.07 15.35 30.33
N ARG A 345 6.94 14.96 29.72
CA ARG A 345 6.89 14.14 28.50
C ARG A 345 6.76 14.96 27.22
N ASP A 346 6.90 16.30 27.27
CA ASP A 346 6.81 17.18 26.11
C ASP A 346 7.78 16.74 24.99
N PRO A 347 7.31 16.43 23.76
CA PRO A 347 8.16 15.98 22.66
C PRO A 347 9.07 17.08 22.08
N GLY A 348 8.86 18.35 22.43
CA GLY A 348 9.66 19.48 21.94
C GLY A 348 9.51 19.76 20.43
N ILE A 349 8.40 19.33 19.83
CA ILE A 349 8.08 19.58 18.42
C ILE A 349 7.40 20.95 18.27
N ASP A 350 7.83 21.74 17.29
CA ASP A 350 7.22 23.06 17.02
C ASP A 350 5.78 22.93 16.48
N HIS A 351 4.82 23.39 17.27
CA HIS A 351 3.40 23.39 16.89
C HIS A 351 3.12 24.26 15.65
N ALA A 352 3.89 25.34 15.43
CA ALA A 352 3.73 26.17 14.23
C ALA A 352 4.15 25.39 12.98
N ALA A 353 5.21 24.58 13.08
CA ALA A 353 5.63 23.67 12.02
C ALA A 353 4.56 22.60 11.73
N VAL A 354 3.99 21.98 12.76
CA VAL A 354 2.91 20.98 12.60
C VAL A 354 1.70 21.60 11.89
N ARG A 355 1.26 22.80 12.30
CA ARG A 355 0.15 23.52 11.64
C ARG A 355 0.47 23.86 10.18
N ALA A 356 1.69 24.30 9.87
CA ALA A 356 2.08 24.62 8.49
C ALA A 356 2.07 23.37 7.59
N ILE A 357 2.52 22.22 8.10
CA ILE A 357 2.45 20.94 7.39
C ILE A 357 0.99 20.47 7.26
N SER A 358 0.16 20.67 8.28
CA SER A 358 -1.27 20.37 8.23
C SER A 358 -2.00 21.16 7.14
N MET A 359 -1.69 22.46 6.98
CA MET A 359 -2.25 23.29 5.91
C MET A 359 -1.90 22.77 4.52
N TYR A 360 -0.71 22.17 4.33
CA TYR A 360 -0.36 21.51 3.07
C TYR A 360 -1.28 20.31 2.82
N TRP A 361 -1.41 19.43 3.81
CA TRP A 361 -2.23 18.23 3.70
C TRP A 361 -3.72 18.54 3.52
N GLU A 362 -4.24 19.59 4.14
CA GLU A 362 -5.62 20.05 3.94
C GLU A 362 -5.88 20.42 2.47
N GLN A 363 -4.92 21.07 1.81
CA GLN A 363 -5.01 21.39 0.38
C GLN A 363 -4.91 20.12 -0.48
N VAL A 364 -3.95 19.24 -0.18
CA VAL A 364 -3.77 17.98 -0.93
C VAL A 364 -5.00 17.09 -0.83
N ARG A 365 -5.55 16.90 0.36
CA ARG A 365 -6.70 16.01 0.64
C ARG A 365 -7.92 16.34 -0.22
N LYS A 366 -8.13 17.62 -0.57
CA LYS A 366 -9.21 18.07 -1.48
C LYS A 366 -9.16 17.39 -2.85
N ASN A 367 -7.96 17.04 -3.34
CA ASN A 367 -7.79 16.34 -4.62
C ASN A 367 -8.19 14.85 -4.53
N TYR A 368 -8.48 14.33 -3.33
CA TYR A 368 -8.84 12.94 -3.08
C TYR A 368 -10.30 12.76 -2.68
N LEU A 369 -11.18 13.73 -2.95
CA LEU A 369 -12.60 13.69 -2.61
C LEU A 369 -13.32 12.41 -3.10
N ALA A 370 -12.87 11.83 -4.22
CA ALA A 370 -13.40 10.58 -4.75
C ALA A 370 -13.16 9.36 -3.84
N PHE A 371 -12.33 9.47 -2.81
CA PHE A 371 -11.96 8.36 -1.92
C PHE A 371 -12.35 8.63 -0.46
N GLU A 372 -12.98 9.77 -0.17
CA GLU A 372 -13.44 10.10 1.17
C GLU A 372 -14.57 9.18 1.63
N SER A 373 -14.61 8.94 2.94
CA SER A 373 -15.75 8.30 3.58
C SER A 373 -16.85 9.31 3.87
N ASP A 374 -18.11 8.86 3.85
CA ASP A 374 -19.26 9.64 4.29
C ASP A 374 -19.35 9.80 5.84
N MET A 375 -18.39 9.22 6.58
CA MET A 375 -18.31 9.36 8.04
C MET A 375 -18.13 10.82 8.47
N ARG A 376 -18.97 11.27 9.41
CA ARG A 376 -18.95 12.66 9.94
C ARG A 376 -18.52 12.77 11.40
N ALA A 377 -18.44 11.65 12.12
CA ALA A 377 -17.95 11.58 13.50
C ALA A 377 -17.29 10.21 13.77
N GLY A 378 -16.59 10.09 14.89
CA GLY A 378 -16.23 8.79 15.45
C GLY A 378 -17.48 7.98 15.85
N ALA A 379 -17.36 6.65 15.88
CA ALA A 379 -18.43 5.72 16.18
C ALA A 379 -17.99 4.70 17.24
N SER A 380 -18.69 4.68 18.38
CA SER A 380 -18.47 3.71 19.45
C SER A 380 -18.85 2.28 19.06
N GLU A 381 -19.57 2.10 17.94
CA GLU A 381 -19.89 0.79 17.35
C GLU A 381 -18.64 -0.07 17.09
N VAL A 382 -17.47 0.57 16.95
CA VAL A 382 -16.18 -0.13 16.80
C VAL A 382 -15.88 -1.09 17.96
N TYR A 383 -16.39 -0.82 19.16
CA TYR A 383 -16.26 -1.72 20.32
C TYR A 383 -17.12 -2.99 20.21
N VAL A 384 -18.07 -3.03 19.27
CA VAL A 384 -18.89 -4.20 18.96
C VAL A 384 -18.23 -5.03 17.85
N HIS A 385 -18.04 -4.43 16.68
CA HIS A 385 -17.57 -5.17 15.50
C HIS A 385 -16.06 -5.33 15.44
N ALA A 386 -15.29 -4.45 16.11
CA ALA A 386 -13.83 -4.49 16.12
C ALA A 386 -13.20 -4.58 14.72
N MET A 387 -13.75 -3.82 13.75
CA MET A 387 -13.19 -3.72 12.41
C MET A 387 -12.03 -2.72 12.45
N PRO A 388 -10.84 -3.09 11.95
CA PRO A 388 -9.74 -2.14 11.77
C PRO A 388 -10.10 -1.01 10.82
N GLY A 389 -9.43 0.14 10.96
CA GLY A 389 -9.70 1.33 10.14
C GLY A 389 -9.76 1.06 8.64
N GLY A 390 -8.68 0.51 8.07
CA GLY A 390 -8.65 0.15 6.64
C GLY A 390 -9.63 -0.96 6.23
N GLN A 391 -10.00 -1.86 7.15
CA GLN A 391 -11.01 -2.91 6.84
C GLN A 391 -12.40 -2.30 6.73
N TYR A 392 -12.76 -1.34 7.58
CA TYR A 392 -14.06 -0.67 7.56
C TYR A 392 -14.33 -0.04 6.18
N THR A 393 -13.40 0.79 5.71
CA THR A 393 -13.52 1.48 4.41
C THR A 393 -13.56 0.48 3.24
N ASN A 394 -12.71 -0.55 3.26
CA ASN A 394 -12.69 -1.57 2.20
C ASN A 394 -13.95 -2.44 2.19
N LEU A 395 -14.49 -2.81 3.36
CA LEU A 395 -15.65 -3.68 3.48
C LEU A 395 -16.93 -2.96 3.01
N LYS A 396 -17.06 -1.65 3.26
CA LYS A 396 -18.13 -0.83 2.67
C LYS A 396 -18.13 -0.88 1.14
N GLU A 397 -16.96 -0.68 0.53
CA GLU A 397 -16.85 -0.75 -0.93
C GLU A 397 -17.17 -2.14 -1.48
N GLN A 398 -16.74 -3.20 -0.77
CA GLN A 398 -17.10 -4.58 -1.14
C GLN A 398 -18.60 -4.85 -1.01
N ALA A 399 -19.24 -4.42 0.09
CA ALA A 399 -20.67 -4.56 0.32
C ALA A 399 -21.48 -3.88 -0.80
N ARG A 400 -21.14 -2.63 -1.14
CA ARG A 400 -21.76 -1.89 -2.26
C ARG A 400 -21.63 -2.64 -3.59
N SER A 401 -20.48 -3.27 -3.85
CA SER A 401 -20.24 -4.01 -5.10
C SER A 401 -21.12 -5.26 -5.27
N VAL A 402 -21.69 -5.78 -4.18
CA VAL A 402 -22.61 -6.93 -4.19
C VAL A 402 -24.06 -6.53 -3.92
N GLY A 403 -24.39 -5.23 -4.01
CA GLY A 403 -25.75 -4.73 -3.84
C GLY A 403 -26.21 -4.57 -2.39
N LEU A 404 -25.29 -4.63 -1.42
CA LEU A 404 -25.57 -4.25 -0.04
C LEU A 404 -25.31 -2.75 0.10
N ASP A 405 -26.37 -1.96 0.06
CA ASP A 405 -26.28 -0.51 0.20
C ASP A 405 -25.98 -0.07 1.65
N ASP A 406 -25.79 1.23 1.82
CA ASP A 406 -25.44 1.80 3.13
C ASP A 406 -26.55 1.61 4.18
N ALA A 407 -27.81 1.42 3.77
CA ALA A 407 -28.92 1.18 4.69
C ALA A 407 -28.81 -0.21 5.36
N ARG A 408 -28.19 -1.18 4.68
CA ARG A 408 -27.92 -2.52 5.23
C ARG A 408 -26.56 -2.64 5.92
N TRP A 409 -25.79 -1.55 6.03
CA TRP A 409 -24.50 -1.56 6.72
C TRP A 409 -24.56 -2.07 8.18
N PRO A 410 -25.59 -1.73 8.98
CA PRO A 410 -25.71 -2.28 10.34
C PRO A 410 -25.79 -3.81 10.37
N GLU A 411 -26.43 -4.44 9.37
CA GLU A 411 -26.48 -5.90 9.25
C GLU A 411 -25.09 -6.50 9.00
N VAL A 412 -24.30 -5.87 8.12
CA VAL A 412 -22.93 -6.28 7.83
C VAL A 412 -22.02 -6.11 9.05
N SER A 413 -22.19 -5.02 9.78
CA SER A 413 -21.45 -4.75 11.03
C SER A 413 -21.73 -5.81 12.10
N GLN A 414 -23.01 -6.12 12.33
CA GLN A 414 -23.41 -7.17 13.27
C GLN A 414 -22.92 -8.55 12.81
N ALA A 415 -23.09 -8.90 11.54
CA ALA A 415 -22.60 -10.16 10.99
C ALA A 415 -21.08 -10.31 11.16
N TYR A 416 -20.32 -9.21 11.02
CA TYR A 416 -18.87 -9.23 11.27
C TYR A 416 -18.52 -9.54 12.74
N ALA A 417 -19.28 -8.99 13.69
CA ALA A 417 -19.16 -9.32 15.10
C ALA A 417 -19.51 -10.80 15.37
N ASP A 418 -20.59 -11.29 14.77
CA ASP A 418 -21.05 -12.67 14.89
C ASP A 418 -20.02 -13.65 14.33
N VAL A 419 -19.46 -13.37 13.16
CA VAL A 419 -18.37 -14.16 12.55
C VAL A 419 -17.16 -14.22 13.46
N ASN A 420 -16.76 -13.10 14.06
CA ASN A 420 -15.64 -13.11 15.02
C ASN A 420 -15.92 -14.07 16.18
N GLN A 421 -17.14 -14.10 16.71
CA GLN A 421 -17.52 -15.04 17.76
C GLN A 421 -17.54 -16.49 17.26
N MET A 422 -18.09 -16.74 16.06
CA MET A 422 -18.10 -18.09 15.44
C MET A 422 -16.68 -18.64 15.27
N PHE A 423 -15.72 -17.77 14.95
CA PHE A 423 -14.32 -18.15 14.75
C PHE A 423 -13.51 -18.18 16.06
N GLY A 424 -14.16 -18.03 17.22
CA GLY A 424 -13.52 -18.18 18.53
C GLY A 424 -12.88 -16.91 19.08
N ASN A 425 -13.38 -15.74 18.69
CA ASN A 425 -12.85 -14.42 19.07
C ASN A 425 -11.37 -14.26 18.71
N ILE A 426 -11.08 -13.90 17.45
CA ILE A 426 -9.73 -13.80 16.91
C ILE A 426 -9.23 -12.35 16.86
N VAL A 427 -7.90 -12.22 16.80
CA VAL A 427 -7.26 -10.97 16.36
C VAL A 427 -7.64 -10.72 14.90
N LYS A 428 -8.14 -9.51 14.61
CA LYS A 428 -8.63 -9.12 13.29
C LYS A 428 -7.79 -7.99 12.74
N VAL A 429 -6.81 -8.34 11.91
CA VAL A 429 -5.99 -7.40 11.15
C VAL A 429 -5.65 -8.06 9.81
N THR A 430 -5.21 -7.31 8.79
CA THR A 430 -4.99 -7.92 7.48
C THR A 430 -4.01 -9.12 7.57
N PRO A 431 -4.36 -10.31 7.06
CA PRO A 431 -5.55 -10.65 6.28
C PRO A 431 -6.73 -11.28 7.07
N SER A 432 -6.60 -11.59 8.37
CA SER A 432 -7.69 -12.18 9.16
C SER A 432 -8.95 -11.31 9.21
N SER A 433 -8.80 -9.97 9.25
CA SER A 433 -9.93 -9.03 9.18
C SER A 433 -10.70 -9.13 7.86
N LYS A 434 -9.98 -9.38 6.75
CA LYS A 434 -10.61 -9.59 5.45
C LYS A 434 -11.43 -10.88 5.46
N VAL A 435 -10.89 -11.96 6.01
CA VAL A 435 -11.58 -13.26 6.05
C VAL A 435 -12.90 -13.18 6.83
N VAL A 436 -12.89 -12.45 7.96
CA VAL A 436 -14.11 -12.16 8.73
C VAL A 436 -15.10 -11.33 7.89
N GLY A 437 -14.59 -10.34 7.14
CA GLY A 437 -15.40 -9.53 6.22
C GLY A 437 -16.04 -10.31 5.08
N ASP A 438 -15.28 -11.18 4.40
CA ASP A 438 -15.77 -12.03 3.31
C ASP A 438 -16.94 -12.91 3.79
N MET A 439 -16.78 -13.51 4.98
CA MET A 439 -17.83 -14.31 5.60
C MET A 439 -19.05 -13.48 6.01
N ALA A 440 -18.84 -12.28 6.57
CA ALA A 440 -19.93 -11.39 6.97
C ALA A 440 -20.78 -10.94 5.76
N ILE A 441 -20.13 -10.54 4.67
CA ILE A 441 -20.83 -10.21 3.41
C ILE A 441 -21.61 -11.42 2.90
N MET A 442 -21.00 -12.61 2.88
CA MET A 442 -21.68 -13.82 2.44
C MET A 442 -22.92 -14.14 3.29
N MET A 443 -22.81 -13.99 4.62
CA MET A 443 -23.95 -14.22 5.51
C MET A 443 -25.10 -13.27 5.20
N VAL A 444 -24.83 -11.98 5.07
CA VAL A 444 -25.86 -10.97 4.82
C VAL A 444 -26.46 -11.07 3.42
N SER A 445 -25.64 -11.37 2.40
CA SER A 445 -26.11 -11.52 1.03
C SER A 445 -26.91 -12.80 0.81
N SER A 446 -26.61 -13.86 1.57
CA SER A 446 -27.27 -15.17 1.45
C SER A 446 -28.37 -15.37 2.51
N GLY A 447 -28.63 -14.40 3.38
CA GLY A 447 -29.62 -14.51 4.46
C GLY A 447 -29.29 -15.59 5.50
N LEU A 448 -28.00 -15.87 5.72
CA LEU A 448 -27.55 -16.89 6.67
C LEU A 448 -27.45 -16.33 8.09
N THR A 449 -28.02 -17.05 9.05
CA THR A 449 -27.81 -16.73 10.48
C THR A 449 -26.57 -17.43 11.03
N LYS A 450 -26.08 -16.93 12.17
CA LYS A 450 -24.99 -17.56 12.93
C LYS A 450 -25.28 -19.03 13.25
N GLU A 451 -26.51 -19.34 13.64
CA GLU A 451 -26.95 -20.68 14.03
C GLU A 451 -26.90 -21.63 12.83
N GLN A 452 -27.38 -21.19 11.66
CA GLN A 452 -27.29 -21.98 10.42
C GLN A 452 -25.83 -22.25 10.01
N VAL A 453 -24.95 -21.25 10.17
CA VAL A 453 -23.53 -21.44 9.87
C VAL A 453 -22.89 -22.47 10.80
N LEU A 454 -23.26 -22.49 12.08
CA LEU A 454 -22.70 -23.42 13.07
C LEU A 454 -23.36 -24.81 13.04
N ASP A 455 -24.58 -24.94 12.53
CA ASP A 455 -25.31 -26.21 12.44
C ASP A 455 -24.58 -27.19 11.49
N PRO A 456 -24.10 -28.36 11.96
CA PRO A 456 -23.43 -29.33 11.10
C PRO A 456 -24.32 -29.90 9.97
N ALA A 457 -25.64 -29.83 10.09
CA ALA A 457 -26.58 -30.33 9.08
C ALA A 457 -26.90 -29.32 7.97
N TYR A 458 -26.63 -28.02 8.18
CA TYR A 458 -26.92 -26.98 7.21
C TYR A 458 -25.73 -26.75 6.27
N GLU A 459 -25.91 -26.93 4.96
CA GLU A 459 -24.83 -26.72 4.00
C GLU A 459 -24.50 -25.24 3.80
N VAL A 460 -23.19 -24.91 3.82
CA VAL A 460 -22.69 -23.55 3.60
C VAL A 460 -21.51 -23.61 2.63
N ALA A 461 -21.57 -22.81 1.57
CA ALA A 461 -20.49 -22.63 0.62
C ALA A 461 -19.50 -21.57 1.14
N PHE A 462 -18.58 -21.97 2.03
CA PHE A 462 -17.64 -21.04 2.64
C PHE A 462 -16.73 -20.34 1.61
N PRO A 463 -16.40 -19.05 1.81
CA PRO A 463 -15.42 -18.37 0.98
C PRO A 463 -14.06 -19.07 1.09
N GLU A 464 -13.30 -19.11 -0.01
CA GLU A 464 -11.97 -19.72 -0.05
C GLU A 464 -11.02 -19.14 1.02
N SER A 465 -11.15 -17.84 1.32
CA SER A 465 -10.37 -17.19 2.38
C SER A 465 -10.64 -17.79 3.77
N VAL A 466 -11.88 -18.19 4.06
CA VAL A 466 -12.26 -18.87 5.31
C VAL A 466 -11.67 -20.27 5.36
N VAL A 467 -11.73 -21.01 4.24
CA VAL A 467 -11.15 -22.35 4.12
C VAL A 467 -9.63 -22.31 4.38
N GLN A 468 -8.92 -21.38 3.72
CA GLN A 468 -7.48 -21.18 3.88
C GLN A 468 -7.11 -20.82 5.32
N MET A 469 -7.85 -19.90 5.95
CA MET A 469 -7.61 -19.51 7.33
C MET A 469 -7.82 -20.68 8.31
N MET A 470 -8.92 -21.42 8.18
CA MET A 470 -9.24 -22.57 9.05
C MET A 470 -8.29 -23.76 8.84
N ARG A 471 -7.72 -23.89 7.63
CA ARG A 471 -6.65 -24.86 7.33
C ARG A 471 -5.36 -24.50 8.04
N GLY A 472 -5.19 -23.24 8.44
CA GLY A 472 -4.01 -22.73 9.14
C GLY A 472 -3.06 -21.95 8.24
N ASP A 473 -3.44 -21.65 7.00
CA ASP A 473 -2.60 -20.92 6.05
C ASP A 473 -2.27 -19.51 6.58
N LEU A 474 -3.11 -18.90 7.42
CA LEU A 474 -2.84 -17.57 8.01
C LEU A 474 -2.17 -17.66 9.38
N GLY A 475 -1.79 -18.86 9.81
CA GLY A 475 -1.33 -19.15 11.16
C GLY A 475 -2.42 -19.72 12.06
N ARG A 476 -2.16 -19.71 13.36
CA ARG A 476 -3.07 -20.24 14.38
C ARG A 476 -3.47 -19.15 15.37
N PRO A 477 -4.76 -19.03 15.72
CA PRO A 477 -5.21 -18.09 16.73
C PRO A 477 -4.90 -18.62 18.14
N GLU A 478 -4.84 -17.70 19.10
CA GLU A 478 -4.80 -18.03 20.53
C GLU A 478 -5.95 -18.97 20.90
N GLY A 479 -5.65 -20.05 21.64
CA GLY A 479 -6.62 -21.09 22.01
C GLY A 479 -7.09 -22.01 20.87
N GLY A 480 -6.61 -21.82 19.63
CA GLY A 480 -7.00 -22.63 18.47
C GLY A 480 -8.38 -22.29 17.89
N TRP A 481 -8.79 -23.07 16.87
CA TRP A 481 -10.09 -22.91 16.21
C TRP A 481 -11.18 -23.72 16.92
N PRO A 482 -12.44 -23.24 17.00
CA PRO A 482 -13.53 -24.07 17.51
C PRO A 482 -13.74 -25.31 16.62
N ALA A 483 -13.67 -26.50 17.22
CA ALA A 483 -13.58 -27.77 16.49
C ALA A 483 -14.77 -28.02 15.54
N GLY A 484 -15.99 -27.62 15.94
CA GLY A 484 -17.20 -27.79 15.14
C GLY A 484 -17.14 -27.05 13.81
N ILE A 485 -16.90 -25.74 13.84
CA ILE A 485 -16.83 -24.93 12.62
C ILE A 485 -15.60 -25.28 11.78
N GLN A 486 -14.45 -25.56 12.41
CA GLN A 486 -13.25 -25.95 11.66
C GLN A 486 -13.48 -27.24 10.87
N LYS A 487 -14.08 -28.26 11.48
CA LYS A 487 -14.43 -29.52 10.80
C LYS A 487 -15.43 -29.28 9.66
N LYS A 488 -16.45 -28.45 9.88
CA LYS A 488 -17.46 -28.14 8.85
C LYS A 488 -16.84 -27.45 7.63
N VAL A 489 -15.95 -26.47 7.87
CA VAL A 489 -15.25 -25.73 6.79
C VAL A 489 -14.29 -26.63 6.02
N LEU A 490 -13.50 -27.45 6.72
CA LEU A 490 -12.44 -28.26 6.10
C LEU A 490 -12.94 -29.58 5.51
N LYS A 491 -14.09 -30.08 5.96
CA LYS A 491 -14.60 -31.42 5.60
C LYS A 491 -13.52 -32.47 5.90
N ASP A 492 -12.99 -33.13 4.86
CA ASP A 492 -11.94 -34.14 4.98
C ASP A 492 -10.51 -33.57 4.91
N GLN A 493 -10.35 -32.26 4.65
CA GLN A 493 -9.04 -31.62 4.63
C GLN A 493 -8.46 -31.54 6.04
N LYS A 494 -7.16 -31.83 6.18
CA LYS A 494 -6.45 -31.73 7.46
C LYS A 494 -5.90 -30.31 7.65
N PRO A 495 -6.02 -29.72 8.86
CA PRO A 495 -5.29 -28.52 9.22
C PRO A 495 -3.77 -28.72 9.11
N LEU A 496 -3.03 -27.65 8.83
CA LEU A 496 -1.57 -27.64 8.85
C LEU A 496 -1.06 -27.92 10.27
N ALA A 497 -0.03 -28.76 10.37
CA ALA A 497 0.61 -29.13 11.65
C ALA A 497 1.57 -28.03 12.15
N ASP A 498 2.27 -27.38 11.21
CA ASP A 498 3.34 -26.42 11.47
C ASP A 498 3.04 -25.03 10.88
N ARG A 499 3.98 -24.10 11.07
CA ARG A 499 3.97 -22.78 10.44
C ARG A 499 3.86 -22.89 8.91
N PRO A 500 2.98 -22.11 8.25
CA PRO A 500 2.78 -22.19 6.81
C PRO A 500 4.06 -22.00 5.98
N GLY A 501 4.94 -21.06 6.36
CA GLY A 501 6.20 -20.87 5.63
C GLY A 501 7.19 -22.03 5.78
N ALA A 502 7.10 -22.82 6.86
CA ALA A 502 7.97 -23.98 7.09
C ALA A 502 7.59 -25.19 6.21
N THR A 503 6.34 -25.24 5.73
CA THR A 503 5.90 -26.30 4.81
C THR A 503 6.22 -26.00 3.36
N LEU A 504 6.69 -24.77 3.06
CA LEU A 504 7.08 -24.34 1.72
C LEU A 504 8.57 -24.59 1.48
N ALA A 505 8.90 -25.25 0.37
CA ALA A 505 10.29 -25.39 -0.05
C ALA A 505 10.91 -24.02 -0.37
N ALA A 506 12.19 -23.87 -0.07
CA ALA A 506 12.94 -22.67 -0.42
C ALA A 506 12.86 -22.40 -1.94
N LEU A 507 12.61 -21.14 -2.29
CA LEU A 507 12.51 -20.74 -3.69
C LEU A 507 13.91 -20.56 -4.30
N ASP A 508 14.16 -21.10 -5.48
CA ASP A 508 15.38 -20.79 -6.23
C ASP A 508 15.30 -19.36 -6.79
N LEU A 509 15.87 -18.41 -6.05
CA LEU A 509 15.83 -16.99 -6.38
C LEU A 509 16.60 -16.66 -7.67
N VAL A 510 17.61 -17.46 -8.03
CA VAL A 510 18.40 -17.24 -9.26
C VAL A 510 17.57 -17.66 -10.47
N ALA A 511 16.95 -18.84 -10.41
CA ALA A 511 16.06 -19.32 -11.46
C ALA A 511 14.83 -18.41 -11.64
N GLU A 512 14.21 -17.96 -10.55
CA GLU A 512 13.06 -17.05 -10.62
C GLU A 512 13.42 -15.68 -11.19
N ARG A 513 14.62 -15.15 -10.88
CA ARG A 513 15.10 -13.91 -11.49
C ARG A 513 15.26 -14.07 -13.00
N LYS A 514 15.87 -15.17 -13.46
CA LYS A 514 16.03 -15.44 -14.88
C LYS A 514 14.68 -15.51 -15.61
N LYS A 515 13.67 -16.14 -15.01
CA LYS A 515 12.30 -16.15 -15.54
C LYS A 515 11.70 -14.74 -15.65
N LEU A 516 11.98 -13.88 -14.67
CA LEU A 516 11.54 -12.49 -14.73
C LEU A 516 12.27 -11.71 -15.84
N ASP A 517 13.58 -11.91 -15.98
CA ASP A 517 14.38 -11.26 -17.03
C ASP A 517 13.85 -11.58 -18.43
N GLU A 518 13.48 -12.85 -18.66
CA GLU A 518 12.85 -13.31 -19.91
C GLU A 518 11.50 -12.62 -20.14
N LYS A 519 10.64 -12.52 -19.10
CA LYS A 519 9.34 -11.83 -19.19
C LYS A 519 9.47 -10.32 -19.44
N LEU A 520 10.52 -9.69 -18.91
CA LEU A 520 10.79 -8.26 -19.12
C LEU A 520 11.55 -7.99 -20.43
N GLY A 521 12.16 -9.01 -21.03
CA GLY A 521 13.07 -8.86 -22.17
C GLY A 521 14.36 -8.09 -21.83
N ARG A 522 14.70 -8.00 -20.54
CA ARG A 522 15.88 -7.32 -19.99
C ARG A 522 16.13 -7.80 -18.56
N ALA A 523 17.35 -7.59 -18.07
CA ALA A 523 17.64 -7.82 -16.65
C ALA A 523 16.73 -6.97 -15.74
N ALA A 524 16.16 -7.61 -14.71
CA ALA A 524 15.42 -6.99 -13.64
C ALA A 524 16.37 -6.39 -12.60
N THR A 525 16.04 -5.22 -12.07
CA THR A 525 16.70 -4.67 -10.87
C THR A 525 16.31 -5.49 -9.63
N ASP A 526 17.07 -5.34 -8.55
CA ASP A 526 16.75 -6.04 -7.29
C ASP A 526 15.41 -5.61 -6.70
N THR A 527 15.06 -4.32 -6.82
CA THR A 527 13.75 -3.79 -6.44
C THR A 527 12.62 -4.38 -7.26
N GLN A 528 12.80 -4.52 -8.58
CA GLN A 528 11.84 -5.16 -9.47
C GLN A 528 11.66 -6.64 -9.15
N PHE A 529 12.76 -7.33 -8.85
CA PHE A 529 12.70 -8.72 -8.44
C PHE A 529 11.99 -8.89 -7.09
N ALA A 530 12.25 -8.02 -6.10
CA ALA A 530 11.54 -8.02 -4.82
C ALA A 530 10.03 -7.76 -5.00
N SER A 531 9.64 -6.83 -5.87
CA SER A 531 8.23 -6.61 -6.22
C SER A 531 7.59 -7.82 -6.89
N TYR A 532 8.30 -8.48 -7.82
CA TYR A 532 7.83 -9.69 -8.48
C TYR A 532 7.65 -10.85 -7.51
N LEU A 533 8.57 -11.04 -6.57
CA LEU A 533 8.46 -12.09 -5.54
C LEU A 533 7.21 -11.92 -4.68
N MET A 534 6.85 -10.68 -4.33
CA MET A 534 5.66 -10.39 -3.53
C MET A 534 4.38 -10.47 -4.37
N TYR A 535 4.38 -9.88 -5.56
CA TYR A 535 3.19 -9.73 -6.39
C TYR A 535 3.48 -10.00 -7.88
N PRO A 536 3.66 -11.27 -8.30
CA PRO A 536 4.10 -11.60 -9.66
C PRO A 536 3.21 -10.99 -10.75
N LYS A 537 1.88 -11.17 -10.63
CA LYS A 537 0.91 -10.65 -11.61
C LYS A 537 0.86 -9.13 -11.59
N VAL A 538 0.75 -8.51 -10.42
CA VAL A 538 0.64 -7.05 -10.28
C VAL A 538 1.87 -6.37 -10.83
N PHE A 539 3.06 -6.90 -10.51
CA PHE A 539 4.30 -6.36 -11.01
C PHE A 539 4.39 -6.46 -12.53
N LEU A 540 3.99 -7.58 -13.14
CA LEU A 540 3.98 -7.72 -14.60
C LEU A 540 2.95 -6.80 -15.26
N ASP A 541 1.78 -6.61 -14.65
CA ASP A 541 0.77 -5.64 -15.11
C ASP A 541 1.34 -4.21 -15.05
N TYR A 542 1.93 -3.83 -13.92
CA TYR A 542 2.61 -2.56 -13.71
C TYR A 542 3.77 -2.33 -14.70
N ALA A 543 4.61 -3.34 -14.95
CA ALA A 543 5.74 -3.23 -15.87
C ALA A 543 5.27 -3.02 -17.33
N ARG A 544 4.14 -3.63 -17.71
CA ARG A 544 3.49 -3.40 -19.01
C ARG A 544 2.96 -1.97 -19.09
N ASP A 545 2.27 -1.50 -18.06
CA ASP A 545 1.78 -0.12 -17.98
C ASP A 545 2.93 0.90 -18.04
N ARG A 546 4.00 0.68 -17.30
CA ARG A 546 5.22 1.49 -17.33
C ARG A 546 5.85 1.55 -18.72
N THR A 547 5.77 0.45 -19.46
CA THR A 547 6.26 0.39 -20.85
C THR A 547 5.35 1.19 -21.79
N ALA A 548 4.03 1.11 -21.62
CA ALA A 548 3.05 1.78 -22.45
C ALA A 548 2.97 3.30 -22.20
N PHE A 549 2.93 3.69 -20.92
CA PHE A 549 2.61 5.06 -20.49
C PHE A 549 3.80 5.82 -19.92
N GLY A 550 4.91 5.14 -19.63
CA GLY A 550 6.05 5.76 -18.97
C GLY A 550 5.77 5.99 -17.49
N ASP A 551 6.39 7.01 -16.91
CA ASP A 551 6.27 7.30 -15.49
C ASP A 551 5.03 8.12 -15.16
N CYS A 552 3.94 7.49 -14.74
CA CYS A 552 2.73 8.22 -14.34
C CYS A 552 2.89 8.96 -12.99
N ALA A 553 3.93 8.68 -12.20
CA ALA A 553 4.12 9.32 -10.89
C ALA A 553 4.48 10.81 -11.01
N ILE A 554 5.00 11.25 -12.16
CA ILE A 554 5.36 12.66 -12.40
C ILE A 554 4.13 13.54 -12.64
N LEU A 555 2.97 12.94 -12.92
CA LEU A 555 1.74 13.68 -13.19
C LEU A 555 1.17 14.24 -11.89
N PRO A 556 0.67 15.49 -11.88
CA PRO A 556 -0.13 16.00 -10.77
C PRO A 556 -1.36 15.12 -10.54
N THR A 557 -1.76 14.98 -9.27
CA THR A 557 -2.90 14.16 -8.85
C THR A 557 -4.21 14.51 -9.58
N PRO A 558 -4.56 15.79 -9.78
CA PRO A 558 -5.70 16.17 -10.61
C PRO A 558 -5.68 15.56 -12.02
N VAL A 559 -4.53 15.66 -12.70
CA VAL A 559 -4.37 15.16 -14.08
C VAL A 559 -4.43 13.63 -14.12
N PHE A 560 -3.83 12.97 -13.13
CA PHE A 560 -3.82 11.51 -13.06
C PHE A 560 -5.22 10.91 -12.89
N PHE A 561 -6.05 11.46 -12.00
CA PHE A 561 -7.39 10.92 -11.74
C PHE A 561 -8.47 11.45 -12.67
N TYR A 562 -8.37 12.71 -13.10
CA TYR A 562 -9.50 13.40 -13.73
C TYR A 562 -9.21 13.89 -15.15
N GLY A 563 -7.98 13.73 -15.65
CA GLY A 563 -7.59 14.21 -16.97
C GLY A 563 -7.42 15.73 -16.99
N MET A 564 -7.69 16.35 -18.14
CA MET A 564 -7.59 17.79 -18.36
C MET A 564 -8.86 18.28 -19.04
N ASP A 565 -9.28 19.50 -18.73
CA ASP A 565 -10.36 20.19 -19.42
C ASP A 565 -9.78 21.04 -20.59
N PRO A 566 -10.51 21.28 -21.70
CA PRO A 566 -9.98 22.02 -22.84
C PRO A 566 -9.49 23.42 -22.44
N GLY A 567 -8.25 23.74 -22.81
CA GLY A 567 -7.57 24.98 -22.44
C GLY A 567 -6.65 24.84 -21.23
N ASP A 568 -6.77 23.78 -20.43
CA ASP A 568 -5.88 23.53 -19.29
C ASP A 568 -4.42 23.36 -19.74
N GLU A 569 -3.51 23.89 -18.94
CA GLU A 569 -2.07 23.74 -19.09
C GLU A 569 -1.45 23.17 -17.80
N VAL A 570 -0.55 22.21 -17.95
CA VAL A 570 0.18 21.60 -16.85
C VAL A 570 1.67 21.53 -17.15
N SER A 571 2.49 21.82 -16.13
CA SER A 571 3.93 21.63 -16.16
C SER A 571 4.29 20.30 -15.48
N VAL A 572 5.04 19.46 -16.19
CA VAL A 572 5.42 18.12 -15.75
C VAL A 572 6.94 17.94 -15.84
N ASP A 573 7.60 17.82 -14.69
CA ASP A 573 9.04 17.60 -14.63
C ASP A 573 9.37 16.13 -14.92
N ILE A 574 10.14 15.87 -15.97
CA ILE A 574 10.56 14.52 -16.37
C ILE A 574 11.96 14.15 -15.87
N GLU A 575 12.83 15.15 -15.73
CA GLU A 575 14.19 15.07 -15.20
C GLU A 575 14.55 16.46 -14.65
N ARG A 576 15.58 16.54 -13.80
CA ARG A 576 16.09 17.83 -13.31
C ARG A 576 16.43 18.75 -14.49
N GLY A 577 15.80 19.92 -14.53
CA GLY A 577 15.98 20.92 -15.59
C GLY A 577 15.25 20.60 -16.89
N LYS A 578 14.36 19.60 -16.93
CA LYS A 578 13.53 19.27 -18.09
C LYS A 578 12.05 19.17 -17.70
N THR A 579 11.30 20.17 -18.12
CA THR A 579 9.86 20.29 -17.90
C THR A 579 9.11 20.16 -19.22
N LEU A 580 8.02 19.40 -19.21
CA LEU A 580 7.04 19.35 -20.29
C LEU A 580 5.89 20.29 -19.94
N ILE A 581 5.65 21.28 -20.78
CA ILE A 581 4.45 22.13 -20.75
C ILE A 581 3.45 21.46 -21.69
N VAL A 582 2.40 20.89 -21.11
CA VAL A 582 1.34 20.19 -21.82
C VAL A 582 0.07 21.01 -21.71
N ARG A 583 -0.48 21.42 -22.84
CA ARG A 583 -1.79 22.06 -22.92
C ARG A 583 -2.76 21.17 -23.67
N PHE A 584 -3.93 20.90 -23.07
CA PHE A 584 -5.00 20.19 -23.77
C PHE A 584 -5.79 21.16 -24.65
N VAL A 585 -5.85 20.90 -25.95
CA VAL A 585 -6.48 21.81 -26.92
C VAL A 585 -7.91 21.41 -27.18
N ALA A 586 -8.13 20.20 -27.70
CA ALA A 586 -9.44 19.68 -28.06
C ALA A 586 -9.39 18.16 -28.30
N MET A 587 -10.55 17.53 -28.39
CA MET A 587 -10.72 16.13 -28.76
C MET A 587 -11.68 16.01 -29.95
N SER A 588 -11.41 15.10 -30.88
CA SER A 588 -12.29 14.84 -32.03
C SER A 588 -13.56 14.07 -31.63
N GLU A 589 -14.53 14.08 -32.54
CA GLU A 589 -15.59 13.07 -32.54
C GLU A 589 -15.03 11.64 -32.69
N VAL A 590 -15.87 10.65 -32.35
CA VAL A 590 -15.54 9.22 -32.50
C VAL A 590 -15.43 8.90 -33.99
N ARG A 591 -14.33 8.26 -34.37
CA ARG A 591 -14.10 7.74 -35.72
C ARG A 591 -14.76 6.37 -35.89
N ASP A 592 -14.94 5.92 -37.13
CA ASP A 592 -15.59 4.64 -37.42
C ASP A 592 -14.86 3.41 -36.85
N ASP A 593 -13.56 3.53 -36.57
CA ASP A 593 -12.76 2.49 -35.91
C ASP A 593 -12.85 2.52 -34.36
N GLY A 594 -13.74 3.35 -33.81
CA GLY A 594 -13.95 3.50 -32.36
C GLY A 594 -12.85 4.30 -31.66
N THR A 595 -12.04 5.09 -32.39
CA THR A 595 -10.99 5.93 -31.80
C THR A 595 -11.35 7.41 -31.81
N ARG A 596 -10.73 8.18 -30.90
CA ARG A 596 -10.72 9.64 -30.88
C ARG A 596 -9.30 10.15 -31.04
N GLN A 597 -9.15 11.32 -31.65
CA GLN A 597 -7.89 12.05 -31.67
C GLN A 597 -7.92 13.13 -30.60
N VAL A 598 -6.95 13.08 -29.68
CA VAL A 598 -6.76 14.08 -28.62
C VAL A 598 -5.61 14.99 -29.04
N PHE A 599 -5.89 16.30 -29.11
CA PHE A 599 -4.94 17.32 -29.54
C PHE A 599 -4.33 18.03 -28.33
N PHE A 600 -3.01 18.05 -28.29
CA PHE A 600 -2.21 18.73 -27.28
C PHE A 600 -1.29 19.75 -27.93
N GLU A 601 -0.89 20.75 -27.17
CA GLU A 601 0.33 21.51 -27.42
C GLU A 601 1.37 21.05 -26.39
N LEU A 602 2.56 20.68 -26.88
CA LEU A 602 3.68 20.23 -26.05
C LEU A 602 4.87 21.16 -26.31
N ASN A 603 5.23 21.98 -25.31
CA ASN A 603 6.30 22.97 -25.41
C ASN A 603 6.17 23.86 -26.68
N GLY A 604 4.97 24.37 -26.96
CA GLY A 604 4.71 25.21 -28.13
C GLY A 604 4.46 24.44 -29.44
N GLN A 605 4.58 23.11 -29.45
CA GLN A 605 4.40 22.31 -30.66
C GLN A 605 3.11 21.49 -30.64
N PRO A 606 2.31 21.49 -31.72
CA PRO A 606 1.13 20.65 -31.80
C PRO A 606 1.53 19.16 -31.78
N ARG A 607 0.77 18.40 -31.01
CA ARG A 607 0.85 16.94 -30.90
C ARG A 607 -0.56 16.37 -30.93
N SER A 608 -0.68 15.15 -31.45
CA SER A 608 -1.95 14.44 -31.41
C SER A 608 -1.72 13.00 -31.03
N ILE A 609 -2.63 12.47 -30.21
CA ILE A 609 -2.64 11.08 -29.77
C ILE A 609 -3.96 10.46 -30.21
N VAL A 610 -3.91 9.26 -30.76
CA VAL A 610 -5.10 8.46 -31.07
C VAL A 610 -5.38 7.54 -29.88
N VAL A 611 -6.59 7.60 -29.36
CA VAL A 611 -7.04 6.87 -28.18
C VAL A 611 -8.29 6.08 -28.54
N THR A 612 -8.36 4.81 -28.15
CA THR A 612 -9.58 4.01 -28.31
C THR A 612 -10.62 4.46 -27.29
N ASP A 613 -11.83 4.79 -27.75
CA ASP A 613 -12.98 5.11 -26.89
C ASP A 613 -13.68 3.81 -26.50
N ARG A 614 -13.46 3.37 -25.26
CA ARG A 614 -13.97 2.09 -24.74
C ARG A 614 -15.48 2.09 -24.52
N SER A 615 -16.14 3.26 -24.58
CA SER A 615 -17.60 3.38 -24.43
C SER A 615 -18.36 3.09 -25.73
N GLN A 616 -17.65 3.04 -26.86
CA GLN A 616 -18.24 2.93 -28.19
C GLN A 616 -17.90 1.58 -28.82
N VAL A 617 -18.87 1.00 -29.52
CA VAL A 617 -18.61 -0.16 -30.38
C VAL A 617 -18.09 0.36 -31.72
N ALA A 618 -16.88 -0.05 -32.09
CA ALA A 618 -16.30 0.31 -33.36
C ALA A 618 -17.20 -0.16 -34.51
N LYS A 619 -17.60 0.76 -35.40
CA LYS A 619 -18.41 0.44 -36.59
C LYS A 619 -17.62 -0.43 -37.58
N ARG A 620 -16.29 -0.41 -37.49
CA ARG A 620 -15.35 -1.31 -38.16
C ARG A 620 -14.42 -1.94 -37.13
N PRO A 621 -14.21 -3.28 -37.13
CA PRO A 621 -13.34 -3.92 -36.16
C PRO A 621 -11.90 -3.40 -36.25
N PRO A 622 -11.24 -3.10 -35.11
CA PRO A 622 -9.86 -2.67 -35.09
C PRO A 622 -8.94 -3.78 -35.62
N GLN A 623 -7.87 -3.40 -36.33
CA GLN A 623 -6.89 -4.34 -36.84
C GLN A 623 -6.19 -5.08 -35.68
N ARG A 624 -6.10 -6.42 -35.76
CA ARG A 624 -5.45 -7.24 -34.74
C ARG A 624 -3.97 -6.86 -34.59
N LYS A 625 -3.53 -6.49 -33.38
CA LYS A 625 -2.11 -6.21 -33.10
C LYS A 625 -1.31 -7.50 -32.90
N MET A 626 -0.02 -7.45 -33.21
CA MET A 626 0.90 -8.55 -32.90
C MET A 626 1.08 -8.71 -31.38
N GLU A 627 1.45 -9.91 -30.94
CA GLU A 627 1.80 -10.17 -29.54
C GLU A 627 3.31 -10.00 -29.42
N ALA A 628 3.74 -9.11 -28.53
CA ALA A 628 5.17 -8.86 -28.31
C ALA A 628 5.87 -10.13 -27.79
N GLY A 629 6.98 -10.51 -28.41
CA GLY A 629 7.74 -11.72 -28.06
C GLY A 629 7.23 -13.01 -28.70
N ASN A 630 6.09 -13.00 -29.39
CA ASN A 630 5.59 -14.16 -30.12
C ASN A 630 6.22 -14.22 -31.52
N ALA A 631 7.21 -15.09 -31.71
CA ALA A 631 7.93 -15.26 -32.99
C ALA A 631 7.03 -15.72 -34.16
N LYS A 632 5.78 -16.15 -33.89
CA LYS A 632 4.81 -16.53 -34.93
C LYS A 632 3.99 -15.34 -35.44
N HIS A 633 4.07 -14.17 -34.80
CA HIS A 633 3.33 -12.98 -35.23
C HIS A 633 4.27 -12.03 -36.00
N VAL A 634 3.85 -11.61 -37.18
CA VAL A 634 4.54 -10.57 -37.97
C VAL A 634 3.70 -9.30 -37.91
N GLY A 635 4.18 -8.28 -37.18
CA GLY A 635 3.52 -6.98 -37.09
C GLY A 635 3.97 -6.04 -38.21
N ALA A 636 3.12 -5.06 -38.56
CA ALA A 636 3.52 -4.00 -39.47
C ALA A 636 4.64 -3.16 -38.85
N PRO A 637 5.79 -2.98 -39.52
CA PRO A 637 6.93 -2.23 -38.97
C PRO A 637 6.68 -0.72 -38.96
N MET A 638 5.74 -0.25 -39.78
CA MET A 638 5.35 1.16 -39.91
C MET A 638 3.93 1.29 -40.47
N PRO A 639 3.28 2.46 -40.34
CA PRO A 639 2.00 2.73 -41.01
C PRO A 639 2.15 2.67 -42.54
N GLY A 640 1.19 2.03 -43.21
CA GLY A 640 1.20 1.84 -44.66
C GLY A 640 -0.06 1.12 -45.15
N THR A 641 -0.13 0.87 -46.45
CA THR A 641 -1.22 0.14 -47.11
C THR A 641 -0.71 -1.19 -47.64
N ILE A 642 -1.44 -2.28 -47.44
CA ILE A 642 -1.08 -3.57 -48.06
C ILE A 642 -1.31 -3.45 -49.57
N ALA A 643 -0.24 -3.55 -50.36
CA ALA A 643 -0.30 -3.46 -51.81
C ALA A 643 -0.64 -4.82 -52.44
N THR A 644 -0.03 -5.91 -51.96
CA THR A 644 -0.35 -7.27 -52.41
C THR A 644 -0.25 -8.29 -51.27
N VAL A 645 -1.05 -9.35 -51.33
CA VAL A 645 -0.94 -10.52 -50.43
C VAL A 645 -0.66 -11.73 -51.31
N LYS A 646 0.47 -12.42 -51.09
CA LYS A 646 0.94 -13.56 -51.90
C LYS A 646 0.76 -14.92 -51.21
N ALA A 647 0.63 -14.93 -49.88
CA ALA A 647 0.43 -16.15 -49.11
C ALA A 647 -1.04 -16.35 -48.70
N ILE A 648 -1.48 -17.60 -48.60
CA ILE A 648 -2.80 -17.99 -48.10
C ILE A 648 -2.72 -18.77 -46.79
N VAL A 649 -3.82 -18.78 -46.02
CA VAL A 649 -3.90 -19.52 -44.75
C VAL A 649 -3.70 -21.01 -45.00
N GLY A 650 -2.79 -21.63 -44.25
CA GLY A 650 -2.45 -23.06 -44.37
C GLY A 650 -1.33 -23.40 -45.35
N GLN A 651 -0.84 -22.42 -46.13
CA GLN A 651 0.29 -22.60 -47.03
C GLN A 651 1.59 -22.85 -46.26
N LYS A 652 2.36 -23.88 -46.67
CA LYS A 652 3.75 -24.05 -46.20
C LYS A 652 4.64 -23.03 -46.92
N VAL A 653 5.47 -22.33 -46.16
CA VAL A 653 6.41 -21.31 -46.65
C VAL A 653 7.82 -21.57 -46.11
N ALA A 654 8.83 -21.18 -46.87
CA ALA A 654 10.24 -21.24 -46.48
C ALA A 654 10.77 -19.87 -46.04
N LYS A 655 11.92 -19.87 -45.36
CA LYS A 655 12.60 -18.63 -44.94
C LYS A 655 13.00 -17.82 -46.19
N GLY A 656 12.52 -16.59 -46.28
CA GLY A 656 12.79 -15.68 -47.40
C GLY A 656 11.64 -15.54 -48.40
N ASP A 657 10.58 -16.35 -48.29
CA ASP A 657 9.42 -16.25 -49.15
C ASP A 657 8.67 -14.92 -48.97
N LEU A 658 8.22 -14.35 -50.10
CA LEU A 658 7.39 -13.14 -50.10
C LEU A 658 5.96 -13.48 -49.67
N LEU A 659 5.56 -13.00 -48.50
CA LEU A 659 4.20 -13.21 -47.97
C LEU A 659 3.21 -12.12 -48.41
N LEU A 660 3.64 -10.86 -48.36
CA LEU A 660 2.87 -9.68 -48.74
C LEU A 660 3.80 -8.51 -49.09
N THR A 661 3.28 -7.51 -49.78
CA THR A 661 3.94 -6.21 -49.96
C THR A 661 3.12 -5.12 -49.30
N MET A 662 3.81 -4.15 -48.71
CA MET A 662 3.21 -2.98 -48.08
C MET A 662 3.82 -1.73 -48.71
N GLU A 663 2.98 -0.75 -49.02
CA GLU A 663 3.39 0.58 -49.45
C GLU A 663 3.38 1.52 -48.24
N ALA A 664 4.49 2.21 -47.99
CA ALA A 664 4.57 3.21 -46.94
C ALA A 664 5.27 4.46 -47.49
N MET A 665 4.58 5.61 -47.43
CA MET A 665 5.09 6.88 -47.98
C MET A 665 5.47 6.78 -49.48
N LYS A 666 4.68 6.05 -50.28
CA LYS A 666 4.89 5.80 -51.72
C LYS A 666 6.13 4.95 -52.05
N MET A 667 6.68 4.23 -51.08
CA MET A 667 7.74 3.23 -51.23
C MET A 667 7.21 1.83 -51.01
#